data_AF-A0A1J5DUH4-F1
#
_entry.id   AF-A0A1J5DUH4-F1
#
_cell.length_a   1.000
_cell.length_b   1.000
_cell.length_c   1.000
_cell.angle_alpha   90.00
_cell.angle_beta   90.00
_cell.angle_gamma   90.00
#
_symmetry.space_group_name_H-M   'P 1'
#
loop_
_entity.id
_entity.type
_entity.pdbx_description
1 polymer ?
#
loop_
_entity_poly.entity_id
_entity_poly.type
_entity_poly.pdbx_seq_one_letter_code
_entity_poly.pdbx_strand_id
1 'polypeptide(L)'
;MTFNRRIAQIGAFVFAGALLAGCGASGSREGENRALPPVRVQKGDPVLAAASGYVGSGRCGVCHSGIYAEWGNTLHNKPLKTVTEVGDAAFVNDADANGANDFKDGLDLAGNANFSAYGANAPRLSSEGGNYFMTIGAVRYEVRRVQGGNGYWKQRYQTRVGRSYYILPVQYNEVEKTYTVYNGTNWYDGSNAPRFAAAYGSDALVVQMDGLNNGTDKKGTAVSWENRCAGCHQTGLAVQVDTTSYSGTSVKEVVSGYVELNIGCEACHGPGAAHAASHDPADIVNPGRFTGVEGIRRANEVCGSCHSRGASIALPGMSLEMEAPALLSGSAAIPFLPGNNLLNDLGAAGAFVTLTTTASSFWGSVHFAAADVNSKFPLYTASKSHHQQYMDIGQGPHAADKPYDVPCFGCHSPHSAANRHMVATTVKEGGVTKVTGTKEENDTLCLACHATFGDFSGITTADVQAVADGGSTTAVRAAILSHMIRRANMDVPIDLPNGVGRCTACHMPKTARSAAYTSSFLDADGKQRGDIRSHTMKVVLPNTSVRDVTSTFFNTSAIDNGVAASMPTACSACHKATTTGGTGAGDYEIYGWARSGHADYLDNGVGGYGDRRNRNDNTAEQYNSASNAACVPCHTGEGYVAALAGEAPTAHFIPPTEKNFLNCATCHDSSAPAAKRHVRQIDAVVFPSGLSVTTGGNSKVCFTCHAGRKSKASVDAAVPASGVYDFGDVDPHLLPAAAILYGPQAQGGYEYSGKSYFPLVFHAVPSCAGCHMAAGPSGNRDLGGHSLAMTAGSDRNTTGCTPCHGTVTNFNVLGNDRQGTLTSLRNLLAATLAAKGVLVSDPFVSPYFDNITTAAQLRASYNYKFVSSDPGAHVHNWWYAAQLLYDSANDLDNTVDFPGKADFFR
;
A
#
# COMPACT_ATOMS: atom_id res chain seq x y z
N MET A 1 -18.02 51.92 42.26
CA MET A 1 -19.09 51.96 43.27
C MET A 1 -19.17 50.58 43.93
N THR A 2 -18.78 50.54 45.21
CA THR A 2 -19.20 49.70 46.36
C THR A 2 -20.24 48.58 46.09
N PHE A 3 -20.14 47.36 46.64
CA PHE A 3 -20.39 46.96 48.05
C PHE A 3 -19.91 45.49 48.28
N ASN A 4 -19.07 45.18 49.31
CA ASN A 4 -19.37 44.67 50.68
C ASN A 4 -20.05 43.28 50.76
N ARG A 5 -19.45 42.21 51.35
CA ARG A 5 -19.10 41.84 52.76
C ARG A 5 -20.28 41.37 53.66
N ARG A 6 -20.05 40.20 54.32
CA ARG A 6 -20.58 39.63 55.61
C ARG A 6 -21.54 38.41 55.47
N ILE A 7 -21.20 37.18 55.92
CA ILE A 7 -21.00 36.55 57.27
C ILE A 7 -22.27 35.80 57.77
N ALA A 8 -22.04 34.60 58.36
CA ALA A 8 -22.87 33.78 59.28
C ALA A 8 -23.71 32.65 58.66
N GLN A 9 -23.89 31.46 59.24
CA GLN A 9 -23.28 30.68 60.33
C GLN A 9 -23.94 29.27 60.25
N ILE A 10 -23.13 28.23 60.47
CA ILE A 10 -23.37 26.97 61.20
C ILE A 10 -24.65 26.14 60.89
N GLY A 11 -24.43 24.91 60.43
CA GLY A 11 -25.37 23.79 60.54
C GLY A 11 -24.76 22.48 60.05
N ALA A 12 -24.36 21.61 60.99
CA ALA A 12 -23.69 20.33 60.74
C ALA A 12 -24.62 19.28 60.12
N PHE A 13 -24.16 18.56 59.09
CA PHE A 13 -24.57 17.16 58.82
C PHE A 13 -23.45 16.38 58.11
N VAL A 14 -23.31 15.14 58.56
CA VAL A 14 -22.29 14.14 58.22
C VAL A 14 -22.65 13.41 56.92
N PHE A 15 -21.64 13.27 56.06
CA PHE A 15 -21.42 12.28 54.98
C PHE A 15 -22.61 11.68 54.22
N ALA A 16 -22.73 12.07 52.94
CA ALA A 16 -22.97 11.14 51.82
C ALA A 16 -22.29 11.71 50.57
N GLY A 17 -21.11 11.17 50.23
CA GLY A 17 -20.36 11.54 49.04
C GLY A 17 -21.01 10.96 47.78
N ALA A 18 -21.81 11.77 47.10
CA ALA A 18 -22.15 11.61 45.71
C ALA A 18 -21.82 12.91 44.99
N LEU A 19 -20.71 12.94 44.25
CA LEU A 19 -20.32 14.08 43.42
C LEU A 19 -19.62 13.58 42.15
N LEU A 20 -20.40 13.60 41.07
CA LEU A 20 -20.02 14.03 39.73
C LEU A 20 -18.78 13.34 39.10
N ALA A 21 -18.98 12.14 38.56
CA ALA A 21 -18.22 11.64 37.42
C ALA A 21 -19.07 11.85 36.16
N GLY A 22 -18.98 13.05 35.59
CA GLY A 22 -19.63 13.40 34.33
C GLY A 22 -18.76 14.41 33.58
N CYS A 23 -18.44 14.06 32.33
CA CYS A 23 -17.82 14.87 31.29
C CYS A 23 -16.28 14.94 31.26
N GLY A 24 -15.71 14.26 30.26
CA GLY A 24 -14.66 14.82 29.40
C GLY A 24 -13.24 14.93 29.98
N ALA A 25 -12.50 13.81 29.96
CA ALA A 25 -11.04 13.85 29.93
C ALA A 25 -10.47 12.66 29.12
N SER A 26 -10.64 12.68 27.79
CA SER A 26 -9.70 11.98 26.90
C SER A 26 -8.43 12.81 26.81
N GLY A 27 -7.67 12.78 27.90
CA GLY A 27 -6.41 13.48 28.06
C GLY A 27 -5.44 12.59 28.82
N SER A 28 -5.02 11.49 28.21
CA SER A 28 -3.88 10.72 28.69
C SER A 28 -2.64 11.61 28.58
N ARG A 29 -2.25 12.26 29.67
CA ARG A 29 -0.91 12.86 29.81
C ARG A 29 0.06 11.72 30.10
N GLU A 30 1.01 11.51 29.20
CA GLU A 30 2.07 10.50 29.28
C GLU A 30 3.21 11.03 30.15
N GLY A 31 3.67 10.25 31.14
CA GLY A 31 4.78 10.61 32.03
C GLY A 31 4.51 10.52 33.54
N GLU A 32 3.28 10.22 33.98
CA GLU A 32 3.07 9.84 35.38
C GLU A 32 3.54 8.40 35.61
N ASN A 33 4.45 8.20 36.57
CA ASN A 33 4.71 6.93 37.25
C ASN A 33 3.41 6.45 37.94
N ARG A 34 2.42 6.02 37.17
CA ARG A 34 1.31 5.25 37.70
C ARG A 34 1.87 3.88 38.06
N ALA A 35 1.60 3.45 39.29
CA ALA A 35 1.75 2.06 39.66
C ALA A 35 0.99 1.22 38.62
N LEU A 36 1.73 0.48 37.81
CA LEU A 36 1.13 -0.43 36.84
C LEU A 36 0.30 -1.46 37.63
N PRO A 37 -0.91 -1.81 37.15
CA PRO A 37 -1.70 -2.83 37.80
C PRO A 37 -0.90 -4.15 37.86
N PRO A 38 -1.15 -5.00 38.88
CA PRO A 38 -0.45 -6.27 39.00
C PRO A 38 -0.61 -7.11 37.72
N VAL A 39 0.50 -7.64 37.22
CA VAL A 39 0.52 -8.45 36.00
C VAL A 39 -0.31 -9.70 36.20
N ARG A 40 -1.35 -9.86 35.40
CA ARG A 40 -2.15 -11.08 35.32
C ARG A 40 -1.75 -11.86 34.08
N VAL A 41 -1.19 -13.05 34.30
CA VAL A 41 -0.95 -14.05 33.25
C VAL A 41 -2.06 -15.07 33.33
N GLN A 42 -2.86 -15.18 32.28
CA GLN A 42 -3.98 -16.11 32.23
C GLN A 42 -3.52 -17.51 31.84
N LYS A 43 -4.03 -18.52 32.55
CA LYS A 43 -3.70 -19.92 32.32
C LYS A 43 -4.67 -20.61 31.36
N GLY A 44 -5.88 -20.08 31.23
CA GLY A 44 -6.92 -20.73 30.44
C GLY A 44 -7.28 -22.12 30.98
N ASP A 45 -7.86 -22.95 30.11
CA ASP A 45 -8.36 -24.29 30.41
C ASP A 45 -7.99 -25.28 29.29
N PRO A 46 -6.69 -25.55 29.08
CA PRO A 46 -6.23 -26.48 28.04
C PRO A 46 -6.74 -27.91 28.25
N VAL A 47 -6.86 -28.64 27.14
CA VAL A 47 -7.24 -30.07 27.15
C VAL A 47 -6.01 -30.97 27.28
N LEU A 48 -4.89 -30.56 26.71
CA LEU A 48 -3.63 -31.29 26.75
C LEU A 48 -2.66 -30.68 27.77
N ALA A 49 -1.64 -31.44 28.14
CA ALA A 49 -0.46 -30.87 28.76
C ALA A 49 0.24 -29.88 27.79
N ALA A 50 0.86 -28.85 28.34
CA ALA A 50 1.68 -27.93 27.56
C ALA A 50 2.91 -28.62 26.96
N ALA A 51 3.50 -28.02 25.93
CA ALA A 51 4.76 -28.48 25.38
C ALA A 51 5.87 -28.47 26.45
N SER A 52 6.77 -29.45 26.38
CA SER A 52 7.88 -29.58 27.33
C SER A 52 8.87 -28.43 27.23
N GLY A 53 9.51 -28.08 28.35
CA GLY A 53 10.58 -27.08 28.39
C GLY A 53 10.09 -25.64 28.57
N TYR A 54 8.78 -25.40 28.60
CA TYR A 54 8.18 -24.10 28.87
C TYR A 54 7.90 -23.94 30.38
N VAL A 55 8.30 -22.81 30.94
CA VAL A 55 8.14 -22.49 32.38
C VAL A 55 7.14 -21.35 32.64
N GLY A 56 6.72 -20.64 31.60
CA GLY A 56 5.84 -19.49 31.65
C GLY A 56 6.53 -18.19 32.09
N SER A 57 5.98 -17.07 31.65
CA SER A 57 6.42 -15.71 31.92
C SER A 57 6.51 -15.39 33.42
N GLY A 58 5.63 -15.98 34.24
CA GLY A 58 5.68 -15.85 35.70
C GLY A 58 6.99 -16.33 36.32
N ARG A 59 7.62 -17.38 35.75
CA ARG A 59 8.95 -17.84 36.18
C ARG A 59 10.04 -16.85 35.77
N CYS A 60 9.97 -16.31 34.55
CA CYS A 60 10.90 -15.29 34.06
C CYS A 60 10.86 -14.02 34.94
N GLY A 61 9.66 -13.63 35.41
CA GLY A 61 9.45 -12.45 36.26
C GLY A 61 10.14 -12.50 37.62
N VAL A 62 10.57 -13.67 38.10
CA VAL A 62 11.35 -13.81 39.34
C VAL A 62 12.73 -13.15 39.22
N CYS A 63 13.37 -13.25 38.05
CA CYS A 63 14.70 -12.66 37.78
C CYS A 63 14.61 -11.37 36.95
N HIS A 64 13.60 -11.26 36.07
CA HIS A 64 13.39 -10.13 35.15
C HIS A 64 12.17 -9.28 35.53
N SER A 65 12.05 -8.92 36.80
CA SER A 65 10.85 -8.28 37.37
C SER A 65 10.43 -6.99 36.67
N GLY A 66 11.39 -6.14 36.28
CA GLY A 66 11.11 -4.89 35.55
C GLY A 66 10.49 -5.13 34.17
N ILE A 67 11.14 -5.98 33.36
CA ILE A 67 10.64 -6.34 32.01
C ILE A 67 9.29 -7.05 32.11
N TYR A 68 9.13 -7.95 33.08
CA TYR A 68 7.87 -8.67 33.30
C TYR A 68 6.70 -7.72 33.63
N ALA A 69 6.94 -6.71 34.47
CA ALA A 69 5.94 -5.70 34.81
C ALA A 69 5.47 -4.88 33.59
N GLU A 70 6.41 -4.47 32.74
CA GLU A 70 6.09 -3.71 31.52
C GLU A 70 5.44 -4.58 30.44
N TRP A 71 6.03 -5.74 30.12
CA TRP A 71 5.48 -6.71 29.16
C TRP A 71 4.06 -7.12 29.53
N GLY A 72 3.80 -7.38 30.82
CA GLY A 72 2.50 -7.81 31.31
C GLY A 72 1.37 -6.83 31.03
N ASN A 73 1.71 -5.57 30.72
CA ASN A 73 0.78 -4.52 30.37
C ASN A 73 0.57 -4.31 28.86
N THR A 74 1.39 -4.96 28.03
CA THR A 74 1.28 -4.91 26.57
C THR A 74 0.04 -5.63 26.06
N LEU A 75 -0.30 -5.38 24.79
CA LEU A 75 -1.40 -6.08 24.12
C LEU A 75 -1.10 -7.55 23.84
N HIS A 76 0.16 -7.99 23.90
CA HIS A 76 0.58 -9.38 23.74
C HIS A 76 0.10 -10.27 24.90
N ASN A 77 0.03 -9.74 26.12
CA ASN A 77 -0.50 -10.48 27.28
C ASN A 77 -2.05 -10.37 27.43
N LYS A 78 -2.73 -9.59 26.59
CA LYS A 78 -4.17 -9.28 26.73
C LYS A 78 -5.06 -9.56 25.49
N PRO A 79 -4.69 -10.39 24.49
CA PRO A 79 -5.57 -10.63 23.35
C PRO A 79 -6.78 -11.50 23.71
N LEU A 80 -6.65 -12.45 24.64
CA LEU A 80 -7.76 -13.27 25.15
C LEU A 80 -7.99 -13.05 26.64
N LYS A 81 -9.26 -13.15 27.04
CA LYS A 81 -9.74 -13.10 28.41
C LYS A 81 -10.72 -14.25 28.64
N THR A 82 -10.47 -15.13 29.60
CA THR A 82 -11.48 -16.08 30.06
C THR A 82 -12.49 -15.40 30.97
N VAL A 83 -13.76 -15.77 30.83
CA VAL A 83 -14.83 -15.27 31.71
C VAL A 83 -14.59 -15.75 33.15
N THR A 84 -14.08 -16.96 33.32
CA THR A 84 -13.78 -17.53 34.65
C THR A 84 -12.69 -16.77 35.41
N GLU A 85 -11.63 -16.31 34.76
CA GLU A 85 -10.53 -15.61 35.44
C GLU A 85 -10.75 -14.10 35.57
N VAL A 86 -11.56 -13.50 34.69
CA VAL A 86 -11.71 -12.03 34.57
C VAL A 86 -13.12 -11.55 34.94
N GLY A 87 -14.14 -12.41 34.82
CA GLY A 87 -15.53 -12.07 35.07
C GLY A 87 -16.06 -10.98 34.13
N ASP A 88 -16.93 -10.13 34.66
CA ASP A 88 -17.61 -9.06 33.95
C ASP A 88 -16.66 -8.09 33.23
N ALA A 89 -15.45 -7.87 33.78
CA ALA A 89 -14.46 -6.99 33.20
C ALA A 89 -13.91 -7.49 31.85
N ALA A 90 -14.23 -8.72 31.44
CA ALA A 90 -13.91 -9.23 30.11
C ALA A 90 -14.76 -8.56 29.01
N PHE A 91 -15.94 -8.03 29.34
CA PHE A 91 -16.92 -7.48 28.40
C PHE A 91 -16.85 -5.96 28.41
N VAL A 92 -16.54 -5.36 27.26
CA VAL A 92 -16.44 -3.89 27.10
C VAL A 92 -17.55 -3.34 26.21
N ASN A 93 -18.42 -4.21 25.75
CA ASN A 93 -19.46 -3.88 24.80
C ASN A 93 -20.60 -3.13 25.47
N ASP A 94 -20.80 -1.89 25.04
CA ASP A 94 -21.79 -0.95 25.58
C ASP A 94 -22.23 -0.03 24.43
N ALA A 95 -23.11 -0.57 23.57
CA ALA A 95 -23.53 0.08 22.34
C ALA A 95 -24.44 1.29 22.59
N ASP A 96 -25.28 1.24 23.62
CA ASP A 96 -26.20 2.32 24.00
C ASP A 96 -25.58 3.34 24.98
N ALA A 97 -24.34 3.09 25.44
CA ALA A 97 -23.59 3.94 26.36
C ALA A 97 -24.24 4.07 27.75
N ASN A 98 -25.00 3.05 28.19
CA ASN A 98 -25.68 3.05 29.49
C ASN A 98 -24.76 2.65 30.66
N GLY A 99 -23.54 2.18 30.38
CA GLY A 99 -22.53 1.79 31.38
C GLY A 99 -22.67 0.35 31.91
N ALA A 100 -23.66 -0.41 31.46
CA ALA A 100 -23.74 -1.86 31.55
C ALA A 100 -23.26 -2.49 30.23
N ASN A 101 -22.87 -3.77 30.27
CA ASN A 101 -22.53 -4.45 29.03
C ASN A 101 -23.78 -5.00 28.34
N ASP A 102 -23.79 -5.05 27.01
CA ASP A 102 -25.01 -5.37 26.25
C ASP A 102 -25.54 -6.82 26.50
N PHE A 103 -24.74 -7.71 27.11
CA PHE A 103 -25.26 -9.02 27.56
C PHE A 103 -26.14 -8.90 28.80
N LYS A 104 -25.87 -7.92 29.68
CA LYS A 104 -26.73 -7.61 30.83
C LYS A 104 -28.00 -6.88 30.41
N ASP A 105 -27.92 -6.11 29.32
CA ASP A 105 -29.09 -5.40 28.77
C ASP A 105 -30.03 -6.31 27.97
N GLY A 106 -29.58 -7.52 27.63
CA GLY A 106 -30.39 -8.46 26.87
C GLY A 106 -30.53 -8.06 25.39
N LEU A 107 -29.49 -7.46 24.80
CA LEU A 107 -29.54 -6.89 23.46
C LEU A 107 -29.93 -7.93 22.40
N ASP A 108 -30.99 -7.64 21.64
CA ASP A 108 -31.40 -8.38 20.45
C ASP A 108 -30.82 -7.73 19.19
N LEU A 109 -29.89 -8.42 18.53
CA LEU A 109 -29.26 -7.90 17.32
C LEU A 109 -30.19 -7.93 16.09
N ALA A 110 -31.40 -8.50 16.17
CA ALA A 110 -32.39 -8.38 15.09
C ALA A 110 -32.73 -6.92 14.77
N GLY A 111 -32.65 -6.02 15.77
CA GLY A 111 -32.81 -4.59 15.60
C GLY A 111 -31.59 -3.88 14.98
N ASN A 112 -30.45 -4.56 14.84
CA ASN A 112 -29.24 -4.00 14.27
C ASN A 112 -29.23 -4.17 12.74
N ALA A 113 -29.02 -3.07 12.00
CA ALA A 113 -29.02 -3.07 10.54
C ALA A 113 -28.04 -4.09 9.93
N ASN A 114 -26.87 -4.32 10.55
CA ASN A 114 -25.87 -5.26 10.07
C ASN A 114 -26.28 -6.73 10.23
N PHE A 115 -27.34 -7.03 10.99
CA PHE A 115 -27.85 -8.38 11.23
C PHE A 115 -29.26 -8.59 10.65
N SER A 116 -29.83 -7.59 9.99
CA SER A 116 -31.17 -7.61 9.39
C SER A 116 -31.42 -8.82 8.48
N ALA A 117 -30.38 -9.28 7.76
CA ALA A 117 -30.43 -10.46 6.90
C ALA A 117 -30.80 -11.76 7.63
N TYR A 118 -30.60 -11.83 8.95
CA TYR A 118 -30.93 -12.99 9.78
C TYR A 118 -32.33 -12.89 10.42
N GLY A 119 -32.94 -11.70 10.45
CA GLY A 119 -34.26 -11.49 11.07
C GLY A 119 -34.35 -12.07 12.49
N ALA A 120 -35.36 -12.89 12.75
CA ALA A 120 -35.56 -13.57 14.04
C ALA A 120 -34.43 -14.56 14.43
N ASN A 121 -33.56 -14.92 13.49
CA ASN A 121 -32.39 -15.77 13.71
C ASN A 121 -31.13 -14.97 14.08
N ALA A 122 -31.20 -13.64 14.11
CA ALA A 122 -30.10 -12.80 14.57
C ALA A 122 -29.72 -13.14 16.02
N PRO A 123 -28.45 -12.96 16.41
CA PRO A 123 -28.02 -13.33 17.75
C PRO A 123 -28.66 -12.45 18.85
N ARG A 124 -29.07 -13.08 19.95
CA ARG A 124 -29.53 -12.38 21.16
C ARG A 124 -28.53 -12.56 22.30
N LEU A 125 -28.11 -11.45 22.90
CA LEU A 125 -27.18 -11.44 24.03
C LEU A 125 -27.97 -11.53 25.33
N SER A 126 -27.46 -12.27 26.31
CA SER A 126 -28.09 -12.37 27.64
C SER A 126 -27.07 -12.78 28.70
N SER A 127 -27.38 -12.55 29.97
CA SER A 127 -26.60 -13.08 31.10
C SER A 127 -27.51 -13.70 32.14
N GLU A 128 -27.05 -14.75 32.80
CA GLU A 128 -27.78 -15.46 33.84
C GLU A 128 -26.82 -16.13 34.82
N GLY A 129 -27.01 -15.92 36.12
CA GLY A 129 -26.21 -16.57 37.16
C GLY A 129 -24.70 -16.26 37.06
N GLY A 130 -24.32 -15.08 36.56
CA GLY A 130 -22.92 -14.70 36.33
C GLY A 130 -22.30 -15.26 35.05
N ASN A 131 -23.06 -16.06 34.28
CA ASN A 131 -22.67 -16.56 32.97
C ASN A 131 -23.27 -15.71 31.85
N TYR A 132 -22.61 -15.74 30.70
CA TYR A 132 -22.92 -14.92 29.54
C TYR A 132 -23.31 -15.80 28.36
N PHE A 133 -24.34 -15.42 27.62
CA PHE A 133 -24.91 -16.27 26.57
C PHE A 133 -25.23 -15.51 25.30
N MET A 134 -25.02 -16.19 24.17
CA MET A 134 -25.46 -15.76 22.85
C MET A 134 -26.42 -16.79 22.29
N THR A 135 -27.65 -16.39 22.02
CA THR A 135 -28.67 -17.27 21.42
C THR A 135 -28.72 -17.07 19.92
N ILE A 136 -28.57 -18.14 19.15
CA ILE A 136 -28.68 -18.15 17.69
C ILE A 136 -29.73 -19.19 17.31
N GLY A 137 -30.84 -18.75 16.73
CA GLY A 137 -31.99 -19.62 16.52
C GLY A 137 -32.49 -20.22 17.84
N ALA A 138 -32.48 -21.55 17.91
CA ALA A 138 -32.90 -22.31 19.10
C ALA A 138 -31.77 -22.60 20.10
N VAL A 139 -30.51 -22.36 19.73
CA VAL A 139 -29.34 -22.78 20.54
C VAL A 139 -28.79 -21.60 21.33
N ARG A 140 -28.63 -21.80 22.65
CA ARG A 140 -28.10 -20.82 23.59
C ARG A 140 -26.66 -21.18 23.98
N TYR A 141 -25.69 -20.52 23.36
CA TYR A 141 -24.26 -20.77 23.56
C TYR A 141 -23.73 -19.96 24.75
N GLU A 142 -23.02 -20.61 25.67
CA GLU A 142 -22.30 -19.91 26.73
C GLU A 142 -21.01 -19.29 26.15
N VAL A 143 -20.77 -18.02 26.48
CA VAL A 143 -19.52 -17.31 26.18
C VAL A 143 -18.51 -17.63 27.27
N ARG A 144 -17.44 -18.32 26.88
CA ARG A 144 -16.39 -18.82 27.78
C ARG A 144 -15.11 -17.99 27.71
N ARG A 145 -14.83 -17.39 26.54
CA ARG A 145 -13.70 -16.49 26.32
C ARG A 145 -14.11 -15.29 25.48
N VAL A 146 -13.38 -14.20 25.66
CA VAL A 146 -13.50 -12.98 24.90
C VAL A 146 -12.15 -12.66 24.27
N GLN A 147 -12.16 -12.27 22.99
CA GLN A 147 -10.99 -11.87 22.23
C GLN A 147 -11.05 -10.37 21.97
N GLY A 148 -9.96 -9.65 22.27
CA GLY A 148 -9.92 -8.20 22.18
C GLY A 148 -10.60 -7.52 23.35
N GLY A 149 -11.24 -6.36 23.13
CA GLY A 149 -11.79 -5.54 24.22
C GLY A 149 -10.69 -4.83 25.01
N ASN A 150 -9.81 -4.10 24.30
CA ASN A 150 -8.60 -3.50 24.86
C ASN A 150 -8.56 -1.97 24.68
N GLY A 151 -9.67 -1.35 24.26
CA GLY A 151 -9.84 0.09 24.06
C GLY A 151 -9.44 0.62 22.68
N TYR A 152 -9.07 -0.26 21.73
CA TYR A 152 -8.49 0.17 20.45
C TYR A 152 -9.25 -0.31 19.21
N TRP A 153 -9.88 -1.50 19.26
CA TRP A 153 -10.42 -2.13 18.06
C TRP A 153 -11.73 -2.87 18.34
N LYS A 154 -11.64 -4.18 18.49
CA LYS A 154 -12.75 -5.12 18.34
C LYS A 154 -12.80 -6.07 19.50
N GLN A 155 -14.00 -6.50 19.83
CA GLN A 155 -14.27 -7.57 20.76
C GLN A 155 -15.06 -8.69 20.06
N ARG A 156 -14.60 -9.93 20.21
CA ARG A 156 -15.27 -11.15 19.72
C ARG A 156 -15.47 -12.12 20.87
N TYR A 157 -16.43 -13.02 20.71
CA TYR A 157 -16.86 -13.92 21.78
C TYR A 157 -16.65 -15.35 21.36
N GLN A 158 -16.21 -16.21 22.28
CA GLN A 158 -15.94 -17.61 22.01
C GLN A 158 -16.79 -18.50 22.91
N THR A 159 -17.34 -19.55 22.31
CA THR A 159 -18.01 -20.64 23.01
C THR A 159 -17.17 -21.90 22.94
N ARG A 160 -17.44 -22.87 23.82
CA ARG A 160 -16.77 -24.18 23.82
C ARG A 160 -17.80 -25.25 23.46
N VAL A 161 -17.60 -25.95 22.35
CA VAL A 161 -18.44 -27.08 21.92
C VAL A 161 -17.56 -28.31 21.86
N GLY A 162 -17.98 -29.38 22.55
CA GLY A 162 -17.11 -30.53 22.78
C GLY A 162 -15.84 -30.11 23.51
N ARG A 163 -14.69 -30.34 22.89
CA ARG A 163 -13.37 -30.11 23.49
C ARG A 163 -12.64 -28.90 22.92
N SER A 164 -13.23 -28.20 21.95
CA SER A 164 -12.60 -27.08 21.22
C SER A 164 -13.39 -25.78 21.33
N TYR A 165 -12.72 -24.67 21.06
CA TYR A 165 -13.31 -23.32 21.11
C TYR A 165 -13.71 -22.84 19.72
N TYR A 166 -14.79 -22.07 19.65
CA TYR A 166 -15.30 -21.51 18.40
C TYR A 166 -15.67 -20.05 18.58
N ILE A 167 -15.30 -19.20 17.62
CA ILE A 167 -15.66 -17.79 17.61
C ILE A 167 -17.11 -17.64 17.12
N LEU A 168 -17.96 -17.05 17.95
CA LEU A 168 -19.36 -16.74 17.66
C LEU A 168 -19.49 -15.67 16.57
N PRO A 169 -20.63 -15.56 15.86
CA PRO A 169 -20.74 -14.77 14.63
C PRO A 169 -20.87 -13.25 14.85
N VAL A 170 -20.40 -12.74 15.98
CA VAL A 170 -20.58 -11.36 16.41
C VAL A 170 -19.23 -10.72 16.72
N GLN A 171 -19.03 -9.53 16.19
CA GLN A 171 -17.90 -8.67 16.49
C GLN A 171 -18.39 -7.28 16.86
N TYR A 172 -18.00 -6.81 18.04
CA TYR A 172 -18.23 -5.45 18.52
C TYR A 172 -17.03 -4.56 18.20
N ASN A 173 -17.26 -3.32 17.75
CA ASN A 173 -16.25 -2.28 17.60
C ASN A 173 -16.33 -1.33 18.79
N GLU A 174 -15.26 -1.25 19.58
CA GLU A 174 -15.20 -0.46 20.82
C GLU A 174 -15.21 1.05 20.55
N VAL A 175 -14.61 1.48 19.44
CA VAL A 175 -14.46 2.90 19.10
C VAL A 175 -15.73 3.43 18.48
N GLU A 176 -16.32 2.65 17.56
CA GLU A 176 -17.55 3.04 16.85
C GLU A 176 -18.82 2.68 17.63
N LYS A 177 -18.70 1.85 18.67
CA LYS A 177 -19.82 1.28 19.44
C LYS A 177 -20.83 0.51 18.57
N THR A 178 -20.36 -0.17 17.53
CA THR A 178 -21.21 -0.88 16.56
C THR A 178 -20.96 -2.38 16.54
N TYR A 179 -21.99 -3.13 16.19
CA TYR A 179 -21.93 -4.58 15.98
C TYR A 179 -21.87 -4.93 14.49
N THR A 180 -21.09 -5.96 14.18
CA THR A 180 -20.93 -6.51 12.83
C THR A 180 -20.94 -8.04 12.85
N VAL A 181 -21.39 -8.63 11.75
CA VAL A 181 -21.36 -10.08 11.53
C VAL A 181 -19.91 -10.51 11.34
N TYR A 182 -19.50 -11.57 12.04
CA TYR A 182 -18.17 -12.17 11.89
C TYR A 182 -18.31 -13.62 11.41
N ASN A 183 -17.78 -13.95 10.23
CA ASN A 183 -17.82 -15.31 9.66
C ASN A 183 -19.22 -15.98 9.76
N GLY A 184 -20.28 -15.23 9.45
CA GLY A 184 -21.67 -15.69 9.60
C GLY A 184 -21.96 -17.02 8.89
N THR A 185 -21.30 -17.30 7.77
CA THR A 185 -21.44 -18.56 7.02
C THR A 185 -21.01 -19.82 7.80
N ASN A 186 -20.28 -19.68 8.91
CA ASN A 186 -19.96 -20.77 9.82
C ASN A 186 -21.14 -21.15 10.73
N TRP A 187 -22.09 -20.23 10.92
CA TRP A 187 -23.22 -20.37 11.85
C TRP A 187 -24.57 -20.40 11.13
N TYR A 188 -24.64 -19.84 9.92
CA TYR A 188 -25.83 -19.74 9.09
C TYR A 188 -25.59 -20.36 7.70
N ASP A 189 -26.64 -20.94 7.10
CA ASP A 189 -26.62 -21.47 5.74
C ASP A 189 -26.84 -20.40 4.67
N GLY A 190 -26.91 -20.81 3.39
CA GLY A 190 -27.12 -19.88 2.27
C GLY A 190 -28.49 -19.19 2.26
N SER A 191 -29.44 -19.65 3.08
CA SER A 191 -30.75 -19.02 3.31
C SER A 191 -30.78 -18.17 4.59
N ASN A 192 -29.62 -17.94 5.21
CA ASN A 192 -29.47 -17.27 6.50
C ASN A 192 -30.17 -18.00 7.67
N ALA A 193 -30.47 -19.29 7.53
CA ALA A 193 -31.01 -20.10 8.61
C ALA A 193 -29.86 -20.65 9.50
N PRO A 194 -30.05 -20.75 10.84
CA PRO A 194 -29.06 -21.34 11.74
C PRO A 194 -28.73 -22.78 11.36
N ARG A 195 -27.43 -23.10 11.28
CA ARG A 195 -26.96 -24.45 10.93
C ARG A 195 -27.13 -25.48 12.05
N PHE A 196 -27.21 -25.02 13.29
CA PHE A 196 -27.22 -25.85 14.47
C PHE A 196 -28.52 -25.68 15.25
N ALA A 197 -29.08 -26.80 15.69
CA ALA A 197 -30.35 -26.84 16.44
C ALA A 197 -30.27 -27.70 17.71
N ALA A 198 -29.21 -28.51 17.86
CA ALA A 198 -29.01 -29.31 19.06
C ALA A 198 -28.62 -28.41 20.26
N ALA A 199 -29.04 -28.83 21.46
CA ALA A 199 -28.80 -28.07 22.68
C ALA A 199 -27.30 -27.89 22.96
N TYR A 200 -26.92 -26.72 23.46
CA TYR A 200 -25.56 -26.46 23.93
C TYR A 200 -25.17 -27.46 25.03
N GLY A 201 -23.93 -27.96 24.97
CA GLY A 201 -23.43 -28.99 25.88
C GLY A 201 -23.86 -30.43 25.55
N SER A 202 -24.61 -30.66 24.47
CA SER A 202 -24.99 -32.02 24.03
C SER A 202 -24.00 -32.63 23.03
N ASP A 203 -23.84 -33.95 23.09
CA ASP A 203 -23.14 -34.74 22.07
C ASP A 203 -23.65 -34.48 20.65
N ALA A 204 -24.98 -34.35 20.52
CA ALA A 204 -25.64 -34.13 19.24
C ALA A 204 -25.16 -32.83 18.57
N LEU A 205 -24.86 -31.78 19.33
CA LEU A 205 -24.32 -30.53 18.80
C LEU A 205 -22.89 -30.74 18.26
N VAL A 206 -22.06 -31.52 18.95
CA VAL A 206 -20.71 -31.84 18.50
C VAL A 206 -20.74 -32.60 17.17
N VAL A 207 -21.64 -33.59 17.06
CA VAL A 207 -21.87 -34.35 15.82
C VAL A 207 -22.39 -33.44 14.68
N GLN A 208 -23.29 -32.48 14.97
CA GLN A 208 -23.73 -31.50 13.98
C GLN A 208 -22.57 -30.63 13.46
N MET A 209 -21.65 -30.21 14.34
CA MET A 209 -20.47 -29.47 13.90
C MET A 209 -19.55 -30.34 13.05
N ASP A 210 -19.30 -31.58 13.43
CA ASP A 210 -18.43 -32.48 12.65
C ASP A 210 -18.97 -32.78 11.24
N GLY A 211 -20.29 -32.85 11.07
CA GLY A 211 -20.91 -33.02 9.75
C GLY A 211 -20.53 -31.93 8.72
N LEU A 212 -20.12 -30.75 9.19
CA LEU A 212 -19.64 -29.64 8.34
C LEU A 212 -18.12 -29.64 8.13
N ASN A 213 -17.37 -30.48 8.85
CA ASN A 213 -15.96 -30.75 8.61
C ASN A 213 -15.81 -31.73 7.43
N ASN A 214 -16.28 -31.27 6.28
CA ASN A 214 -16.20 -31.99 5.02
C ASN A 214 -15.43 -31.12 3.99
N GLY A 215 -14.79 -31.75 3.02
CA GLY A 215 -13.95 -31.05 2.03
C GLY A 215 -14.68 -29.95 1.23
N THR A 216 -16.01 -29.98 1.19
CA THR A 216 -16.86 -29.03 0.47
C THR A 216 -17.12 -27.77 1.28
N ASP A 217 -17.60 -27.91 2.52
CA ASP A 217 -17.93 -26.78 3.39
C ASP A 217 -16.68 -26.15 4.02
N LYS A 218 -15.72 -26.98 4.43
CA LYS A 218 -14.55 -26.62 5.22
C LYS A 218 -14.91 -25.83 6.50
N LYS A 219 -15.92 -26.29 7.25
CA LYS A 219 -16.49 -25.63 8.45
C LYS A 219 -16.54 -26.61 9.63
N GLY A 220 -17.38 -26.32 10.62
CA GLY A 220 -17.58 -27.23 11.73
C GLY A 220 -16.37 -27.34 12.64
N THR A 221 -16.00 -28.56 13.00
CA THR A 221 -14.82 -28.84 13.84
C THR A 221 -13.50 -28.31 13.25
N ALA A 222 -13.43 -28.14 11.93
CA ALA A 222 -12.27 -27.58 11.23
C ALA A 222 -12.04 -26.08 11.46
N VAL A 223 -13.06 -25.31 11.84
CA VAL A 223 -12.93 -23.86 12.12
C VAL A 223 -12.74 -23.53 13.60
N SER A 224 -12.36 -24.54 14.40
CA SER A 224 -12.00 -24.36 15.81
C SER A 224 -10.84 -23.36 15.97
N TRP A 225 -10.83 -22.69 17.12
CA TRP A 225 -9.76 -21.79 17.54
C TRP A 225 -8.41 -22.52 17.59
N GLU A 226 -8.42 -23.76 18.06
CA GLU A 226 -7.23 -24.61 18.15
C GLU A 226 -6.61 -24.88 16.78
N ASN A 227 -7.42 -25.12 15.75
CA ASN A 227 -6.93 -25.34 14.39
C ASN A 227 -6.37 -24.05 13.75
N ARG A 228 -6.98 -22.89 14.07
CA ARG A 228 -6.74 -21.65 13.31
C ARG A 228 -5.87 -20.63 14.02
N CYS A 229 -6.09 -20.43 15.32
CA CYS A 229 -5.62 -19.24 16.02
C CYS A 229 -4.67 -19.55 17.18
N ALA A 230 -4.77 -20.74 17.78
CA ALA A 230 -3.97 -21.16 18.93
C ALA A 230 -2.46 -20.99 18.70
N GLY A 231 -1.96 -21.40 17.53
CA GLY A 231 -0.54 -21.30 17.15
C GLY A 231 0.06 -19.90 17.26
N CYS A 232 -0.76 -18.86 17.07
CA CYS A 232 -0.31 -17.48 17.16
C CYS A 232 -0.68 -16.79 18.46
N HIS A 233 -1.55 -17.38 19.29
CA HIS A 233 -2.17 -16.72 20.44
C HIS A 233 -1.86 -17.35 21.79
N GLN A 234 -1.23 -18.52 21.84
CA GLN A 234 -0.95 -19.27 23.07
C GLN A 234 0.53 -19.62 23.17
N THR A 235 1.05 -19.72 24.39
CA THR A 235 2.49 -19.96 24.65
C THR A 235 2.74 -21.35 25.22
N GLY A 236 3.81 -22.01 24.78
CA GLY A 236 4.12 -23.40 25.11
C GLY A 236 3.11 -24.38 24.53
N LEU A 237 2.71 -24.11 23.29
CA LEU A 237 1.60 -24.78 22.63
C LEU A 237 1.93 -26.23 22.23
N ALA A 238 1.03 -27.14 22.57
CA ALA A 238 0.88 -28.46 21.98
C ALA A 238 -0.48 -28.51 21.29
N VAL A 239 -0.53 -28.97 20.03
CA VAL A 239 -1.79 -29.11 19.27
C VAL A 239 -1.82 -30.47 18.60
N GLN A 240 -2.96 -31.17 18.71
CA GLN A 240 -3.17 -32.44 18.03
C GLN A 240 -4.64 -32.66 17.70
N VAL A 241 -4.89 -33.59 16.77
CA VAL A 241 -6.24 -34.14 16.57
C VAL A 241 -6.51 -35.22 17.60
N ASP A 242 -7.62 -35.08 18.32
CA ASP A 242 -8.15 -36.10 19.22
C ASP A 242 -9.45 -36.67 18.63
N THR A 243 -9.67 -37.98 18.80
CA THR A 243 -10.88 -38.66 18.34
C THR A 243 -11.69 -39.08 19.55
N THR A 244 -12.87 -38.50 19.72
CA THR A 244 -13.76 -38.77 20.85
C THR A 244 -15.10 -39.28 20.34
N SER A 245 -15.69 -40.25 21.05
CA SER A 245 -17.02 -40.78 20.73
C SER A 245 -18.10 -39.93 21.39
N TYR A 246 -18.97 -39.33 20.59
CA TYR A 246 -20.16 -38.59 21.02
C TYR A 246 -21.41 -39.34 20.55
N SER A 247 -22.18 -39.88 21.50
CA SER A 247 -23.38 -40.67 21.22
C SER A 247 -23.16 -41.79 20.17
N GLY A 248 -22.01 -42.46 20.26
CA GLY A 248 -21.60 -43.55 19.36
C GLY A 248 -21.01 -43.10 18.01
N THR A 249 -20.96 -41.80 17.75
CA THR A 249 -20.30 -41.22 16.56
C THR A 249 -18.88 -40.80 16.92
N SER A 250 -17.89 -41.28 16.16
CA SER A 250 -16.50 -40.86 16.34
C SER A 250 -16.27 -39.51 15.68
N VAL A 251 -16.01 -38.47 16.47
CA VAL A 251 -15.75 -37.11 16.01
C VAL A 251 -14.27 -36.77 16.19
N LYS A 252 -13.70 -36.07 15.22
CA LYS A 252 -12.34 -35.54 15.28
C LYS A 252 -12.37 -34.07 15.67
N GLU A 253 -11.64 -33.72 16.72
CA GLU A 253 -11.51 -32.35 17.20
C GLU A 253 -10.03 -31.97 17.31
N VAL A 254 -9.69 -30.72 17.00
CA VAL A 254 -8.35 -30.19 17.27
C VAL A 254 -8.34 -29.67 18.70
N VAL A 255 -7.43 -30.19 19.52
CA VAL A 255 -7.31 -29.84 20.94
C VAL A 255 -5.91 -29.28 21.22
N SER A 256 -5.82 -28.40 22.23
CA SER A 256 -4.59 -27.70 22.58
C SER A 256 -4.17 -27.87 24.05
N GLY A 257 -2.87 -27.75 24.30
CA GLY A 257 -2.23 -27.60 25.61
C GLY A 257 -1.28 -26.41 25.59
N TYR A 258 -1.20 -25.63 26.66
CA TYR A 258 -0.37 -24.42 26.70
C TYR A 258 -0.06 -24.01 28.15
N VAL A 259 1.08 -23.36 28.38
CA VAL A 259 1.44 -22.84 29.71
C VAL A 259 0.77 -21.51 30.02
N GLU A 260 0.40 -20.75 28.99
CA GLU A 260 -0.21 -19.42 29.07
C GLU A 260 -1.20 -19.22 27.91
N LEU A 261 -2.36 -18.63 28.21
CA LEU A 261 -3.43 -18.41 27.23
C LEU A 261 -3.07 -17.37 26.16
N ASN A 262 -2.14 -16.47 26.49
CA ASN A 262 -1.74 -15.31 25.68
C ASN A 262 -0.26 -15.40 25.26
N ILE A 263 0.28 -14.35 24.63
CA ILE A 263 1.67 -14.29 24.14
C ILE A 263 2.63 -13.95 25.29
N GLY A 264 3.23 -14.99 25.85
CA GLY A 264 4.23 -14.97 26.91
C GLY A 264 5.64 -14.66 26.41
N CYS A 265 6.58 -14.50 27.35
CA CYS A 265 8.00 -14.32 27.05
C CYS A 265 8.54 -15.44 26.13
N GLU A 266 8.15 -16.68 26.40
CA GLU A 266 8.63 -17.86 25.68
C GLU A 266 8.04 -18.02 24.26
N ALA A 267 7.05 -17.20 23.87
CA ALA A 267 6.62 -17.12 22.47
C ALA A 267 7.68 -16.46 21.59
N CYS A 268 8.47 -15.52 22.13
CA CYS A 268 9.54 -14.83 21.42
C CYS A 268 10.93 -15.39 21.73
N HIS A 269 11.11 -15.94 22.92
CA HIS A 269 12.39 -16.45 23.43
C HIS A 269 12.53 -17.98 23.35
N GLY A 270 11.45 -18.70 23.02
CA GLY A 270 11.41 -20.16 23.02
C GLY A 270 11.32 -20.78 24.42
N PRO A 271 11.42 -22.11 24.54
CA PRO A 271 11.34 -22.82 25.82
C PRO A 271 12.47 -22.39 26.78
N GLY A 272 12.11 -21.89 27.96
CA GLY A 272 13.03 -21.26 28.90
C GLY A 272 13.49 -22.14 30.07
N ALA A 273 13.09 -23.42 30.15
CA ALA A 273 13.42 -24.28 31.30
C ALA A 273 14.92 -24.45 31.55
N ALA A 274 15.72 -24.62 30.50
CA ALA A 274 17.17 -24.75 30.61
C ALA A 274 17.79 -23.48 31.21
N HIS A 275 17.48 -22.32 30.60
CA HIS A 275 17.91 -21.01 31.10
C HIS A 275 17.44 -20.72 32.53
N ALA A 276 16.20 -21.07 32.87
CA ALA A 276 15.67 -20.86 34.22
C ALA A 276 16.34 -21.75 35.29
N ALA A 277 17.06 -22.79 34.88
CA ALA A 277 17.83 -23.66 35.76
C ALA A 277 19.32 -23.27 35.81
N SER A 278 19.93 -22.96 34.67
CA SER A 278 21.36 -22.63 34.57
C SER A 278 21.67 -21.16 34.86
N HIS A 279 20.72 -20.26 34.60
CA HIS A 279 20.90 -18.81 34.50
C HIS A 279 21.88 -18.37 33.39
N ASP A 280 22.22 -19.25 32.44
CA ASP A 280 23.10 -18.92 31.31
C ASP A 280 22.30 -18.28 30.16
N PRO A 281 22.63 -17.06 29.71
CA PRO A 281 21.99 -16.44 28.54
C PRO A 281 22.16 -17.22 27.22
N ALA A 282 23.07 -18.19 27.14
CA ALA A 282 23.23 -19.07 25.98
C ALA A 282 22.11 -20.12 25.87
N ASP A 283 21.42 -20.43 26.98
CA ASP A 283 20.37 -21.45 27.04
C ASP A 283 18.97 -20.93 26.64
N ILE A 284 18.89 -19.71 26.10
CA ILE A 284 17.64 -19.10 25.64
C ILE A 284 17.87 -18.20 24.42
N VAL A 285 16.91 -18.17 23.50
CA VAL A 285 17.00 -17.33 22.31
C VAL A 285 16.85 -15.86 22.70
N ASN A 286 17.70 -15.01 22.15
CA ASN A 286 17.52 -13.56 22.20
C ASN A 286 17.54 -12.99 20.77
N PRO A 287 16.37 -12.62 20.21
CA PRO A 287 16.29 -12.10 18.84
C PRO A 287 17.16 -10.86 18.61
N GLY A 288 17.41 -10.05 19.64
CA GLY A 288 18.27 -8.87 19.55
C GLY A 288 19.78 -9.17 19.41
N ARG A 289 20.19 -10.45 19.54
CA ARG A 289 21.57 -10.89 19.28
C ARG A 289 21.76 -11.42 17.87
N PHE A 290 20.71 -11.52 17.07
CA PHE A 290 20.83 -11.95 15.69
C PHE A 290 21.35 -10.80 14.83
N THR A 291 22.47 -11.03 14.13
CA THR A 291 23.19 -10.01 13.36
C THR A 291 23.37 -10.41 11.91
N GLY A 292 23.54 -9.42 11.03
CA GLY A 292 23.63 -9.63 9.58
C GLY A 292 22.27 -9.94 8.95
N VAL A 293 22.23 -9.93 7.62
CA VAL A 293 21.01 -10.12 6.81
C VAL A 293 20.21 -11.32 7.29
N GLU A 294 20.86 -12.48 7.42
CA GLU A 294 20.21 -13.71 7.83
C GLU A 294 19.73 -13.66 9.28
N GLY A 295 20.53 -13.08 10.19
CA GLY A 295 20.11 -12.88 11.57
C GLY A 295 18.88 -12.00 11.69
N ILE A 296 18.82 -10.90 10.92
CA ILE A 296 17.68 -9.98 10.91
C ILE A 296 16.43 -10.66 10.34
N ARG A 297 16.56 -11.55 9.35
CA ARG A 297 15.46 -12.41 8.88
C ARG A 297 14.92 -13.27 10.03
N ARG A 298 15.79 -14.02 10.72
CA ARG A 298 15.37 -14.87 11.86
C ARG A 298 14.76 -14.06 13.00
N ALA A 299 15.24 -12.85 13.23
CA ALA A 299 14.67 -11.92 14.20
C ALA A 299 13.26 -11.48 13.81
N ASN A 300 13.04 -11.11 12.55
CA ASN A 300 11.74 -10.68 12.04
C ASN A 300 10.73 -11.82 11.99
N GLU A 301 11.17 -13.05 11.76
CA GLU A 301 10.31 -14.24 11.74
C GLU A 301 9.70 -14.58 13.11
N VAL A 302 10.32 -14.16 14.22
CA VAL A 302 9.70 -14.24 15.55
C VAL A 302 8.38 -13.45 15.60
N CYS A 303 8.32 -12.31 14.90
CA CYS A 303 7.07 -11.57 14.72
C CYS A 303 6.25 -12.16 13.57
N GLY A 304 6.92 -12.57 12.49
CA GLY A 304 6.33 -13.15 11.30
C GLY A 304 5.52 -14.41 11.56
N SER A 305 5.83 -15.17 12.60
CA SER A 305 5.05 -16.36 12.97
C SER A 305 3.58 -16.03 13.30
N CYS A 306 3.29 -14.81 13.72
CA CYS A 306 1.93 -14.35 14.03
C CYS A 306 1.44 -13.22 13.13
N HIS A 307 2.37 -12.39 12.63
CA HIS A 307 2.11 -11.22 11.78
C HIS A 307 2.33 -11.49 10.29
N SER A 308 2.22 -12.77 9.90
CA SER A 308 2.10 -13.22 8.52
C SER A 308 0.71 -13.80 8.27
N ARG A 309 0.29 -13.79 7.00
CA ARG A 309 -0.99 -14.34 6.57
C ARG A 309 -0.72 -15.46 5.60
N GLY A 310 -1.32 -16.60 5.85
CA GLY A 310 -1.08 -17.82 5.09
C GLY A 310 -1.80 -19.02 5.70
N ALA A 311 -1.44 -20.19 5.21
CA ALA A 311 -1.85 -21.47 5.77
C ALA A 311 -0.63 -22.40 5.84
N SER A 312 -0.66 -23.39 6.73
CA SER A 312 0.44 -24.34 6.92
C SER A 312 0.03 -25.76 6.53
N ILE A 313 -0.23 -26.61 7.52
CA ILE A 313 -0.55 -28.02 7.34
C ILE A 313 -2.05 -28.28 7.47
N ALA A 314 -2.56 -29.28 6.76
CA ALA A 314 -3.86 -29.87 7.08
C ALA A 314 -3.65 -30.98 8.13
N LEU A 315 -4.21 -30.80 9.33
CA LEU A 315 -4.20 -31.84 10.36
C LEU A 315 -5.05 -33.05 9.93
N PRO A 316 -4.68 -34.30 10.31
CA PRO A 316 -5.38 -35.49 9.85
C PRO A 316 -6.87 -35.50 10.19
N GLY A 317 -7.72 -35.47 9.15
CA GLY A 317 -9.18 -35.45 9.31
C GLY A 317 -9.80 -34.07 9.45
N MET A 318 -9.01 -32.99 9.34
CA MET A 318 -9.52 -31.62 9.22
C MET A 318 -9.62 -31.23 7.75
N SER A 319 -10.75 -30.63 7.38
CA SER A 319 -11.02 -30.11 6.02
C SER A 319 -10.43 -28.71 5.76
N LEU A 320 -9.96 -28.03 6.81
CA LEU A 320 -9.31 -26.73 6.76
C LEU A 320 -7.87 -26.85 7.26
N GLU A 321 -6.94 -26.25 6.52
CA GLU A 321 -5.54 -26.11 6.92
C GLU A 321 -5.40 -25.20 8.15
N MET A 322 -4.37 -25.42 8.94
CA MET A 322 -4.01 -24.54 10.04
C MET A 322 -3.60 -23.16 9.50
N GLU A 323 -4.11 -22.10 10.12
CA GLU A 323 -3.75 -20.71 9.75
C GLU A 323 -2.48 -20.23 10.47
N ALA A 324 -2.03 -20.96 11.49
CA ALA A 324 -0.80 -20.67 12.21
C ALA A 324 0.39 -21.51 11.69
N PRO A 325 1.64 -21.00 11.77
CA PRO A 325 2.80 -21.73 11.29
C PRO A 325 3.07 -23.00 12.09
N ALA A 326 3.12 -24.14 11.40
CA ALA A 326 3.36 -25.45 12.00
C ALA A 326 3.85 -26.47 10.97
N LEU A 327 4.58 -27.47 11.44
CA LEU A 327 4.90 -28.69 10.70
C LEU A 327 4.09 -29.88 11.22
N LEU A 328 3.84 -30.87 10.36
CA LEU A 328 3.06 -32.05 10.72
C LEU A 328 3.97 -33.14 11.29
N SER A 329 3.59 -33.74 12.42
CA SER A 329 4.21 -34.94 12.97
C SER A 329 3.13 -35.89 13.47
N GLY A 330 2.82 -36.92 12.66
CA GLY A 330 1.72 -37.84 12.95
C GLY A 330 0.37 -37.12 12.94
N SER A 331 -0.33 -37.10 14.08
CA SER A 331 -1.57 -36.33 14.29
C SER A 331 -1.37 -34.99 15.01
N ALA A 332 -0.12 -34.65 15.34
CA ALA A 332 0.23 -33.44 16.08
C ALA A 332 0.84 -32.38 15.16
N ALA A 333 0.61 -31.12 15.53
CA ALA A 333 1.30 -29.97 14.96
C ALA A 333 2.56 -29.68 15.80
N ILE A 334 3.67 -29.42 15.11
CA ILE A 334 4.89 -28.87 15.69
C ILE A 334 4.90 -27.36 15.39
N PRO A 335 4.64 -26.50 16.39
CA PRO A 335 4.64 -25.05 16.18
C PRO A 335 6.03 -24.52 15.81
N PHE A 336 6.06 -23.36 15.17
CA PHE A 336 7.30 -22.61 14.94
C PHE A 336 8.03 -22.29 16.27
N LEU A 337 9.36 -22.38 16.26
CA LEU A 337 10.22 -21.97 17.36
C LEU A 337 11.11 -20.79 16.94
N PRO A 338 11.33 -19.78 17.81
CA PRO A 338 12.23 -18.67 17.53
C PRO A 338 13.63 -19.16 17.10
N GLY A 339 14.13 -18.60 15.99
CA GLY A 339 15.40 -18.99 15.38
C GLY A 339 15.28 -20.01 14.24
N ASN A 340 14.13 -20.69 14.10
CA ASN A 340 13.86 -21.51 12.91
C ASN A 340 13.64 -20.64 11.68
N ASN A 341 13.71 -21.28 10.50
CA ASN A 341 13.33 -20.64 9.25
C ASN A 341 11.82 -20.78 8.99
N LEU A 342 11.10 -19.65 8.99
CA LEU A 342 9.65 -19.64 8.86
C LEU A 342 9.18 -20.06 7.46
N LEU A 343 9.87 -19.59 6.41
CA LEU A 343 9.48 -19.80 5.00
C LEU A 343 10.26 -20.93 4.31
N ASN A 344 11.34 -21.41 4.93
CA ASN A 344 12.29 -22.38 4.38
C ASN A 344 12.84 -21.95 3.00
N ASP A 345 13.83 -21.05 3.00
CA ASP A 345 14.44 -20.40 1.82
C ASP A 345 15.09 -21.35 0.78
N LEU A 346 14.93 -22.67 0.93
CA LEU A 346 15.57 -23.72 0.12
C LEU A 346 14.58 -24.64 -0.61
N GLY A 347 13.30 -24.30 -0.73
CA GLY A 347 12.38 -24.96 -1.67
C GLY A 347 12.11 -26.46 -1.42
N ALA A 348 12.46 -26.99 -0.23
CA ALA A 348 12.16 -28.36 0.17
C ALA A 348 10.98 -28.41 1.15
N ALA A 349 10.36 -29.59 1.28
CA ALA A 349 9.39 -29.88 2.34
C ALA A 349 9.94 -29.44 3.72
N GLY A 350 9.23 -28.56 4.43
CA GLY A 350 9.69 -28.03 5.73
C GLY A 350 9.39 -26.55 6.02
N ALA A 351 8.70 -25.82 5.15
CA ALA A 351 8.20 -24.48 5.48
C ALA A 351 7.11 -24.57 6.57
N PHE A 352 7.19 -23.72 7.59
CA PHE A 352 6.19 -23.68 8.66
C PHE A 352 4.91 -22.99 8.19
N VAL A 353 4.97 -22.11 7.18
CA VAL A 353 3.80 -21.43 6.62
C VAL A 353 3.98 -21.19 5.13
N THR A 354 2.90 -21.38 4.38
CA THR A 354 2.77 -20.90 3.00
C THR A 354 2.03 -19.57 3.02
N LEU A 355 2.72 -18.51 2.60
CA LEU A 355 2.19 -17.16 2.58
C LEU A 355 1.00 -17.02 1.60
N THR A 356 0.02 -16.19 1.95
CA THR A 356 -1.14 -15.92 1.09
C THR A 356 -0.69 -15.28 -0.22
N THR A 357 -1.18 -15.82 -1.34
CA THR A 357 -0.89 -15.32 -2.69
C THR A 357 -2.11 -14.76 -3.42
N THR A 358 -3.27 -14.77 -2.77
CA THR A 358 -4.52 -14.35 -3.39
C THR A 358 -4.52 -12.83 -3.62
N ALA A 359 -4.67 -12.40 -4.87
CA ALA A 359 -4.67 -10.98 -5.25
C ALA A 359 -5.67 -10.12 -4.44
N SER A 360 -6.81 -10.70 -4.01
CA SER A 360 -7.79 -10.01 -3.15
C SER A 360 -7.24 -9.61 -1.76
N SER A 361 -6.10 -10.14 -1.35
CA SER A 361 -5.43 -9.79 -0.09
C SER A 361 -4.51 -8.57 -0.19
N PHE A 362 -4.26 -8.05 -1.39
CA PHE A 362 -3.27 -6.99 -1.64
C PHE A 362 -3.81 -5.90 -2.58
N TRP A 363 -3.36 -4.67 -2.37
CA TRP A 363 -3.60 -3.57 -3.30
C TRP A 363 -2.54 -3.56 -4.41
N GLY A 364 -2.97 -3.30 -5.66
CA GLY A 364 -2.13 -3.31 -6.85
C GLY A 364 -1.90 -4.70 -7.44
N SER A 365 -1.28 -4.76 -8.62
CA SER A 365 -0.94 -6.03 -9.27
C SER A 365 0.01 -6.82 -8.40
N VAL A 366 -0.33 -8.08 -8.12
CA VAL A 366 0.58 -8.97 -7.39
C VAL A 366 1.28 -9.89 -8.36
N HIS A 367 2.60 -9.86 -8.31
CA HIS A 367 3.45 -10.72 -9.13
C HIS A 367 3.90 -11.91 -8.28
N PHE A 368 3.12 -12.99 -8.32
CA PHE A 368 3.47 -14.29 -7.76
C PHE A 368 3.76 -15.25 -8.92
N ALA A 369 5.02 -15.68 -9.08
CA ALA A 369 5.25 -16.96 -9.75
C ALA A 369 5.08 -18.06 -8.71
N ALA A 370 4.40 -19.16 -9.07
CA ALA A 370 4.22 -20.30 -8.16
C ALA A 370 5.58 -20.89 -7.68
N ALA A 371 6.64 -20.70 -8.46
CA ALA A 371 8.01 -21.10 -8.11
C ALA A 371 8.68 -20.23 -7.02
N ASP A 372 8.16 -19.03 -6.74
CA ASP A 372 8.77 -18.04 -5.83
C ASP A 372 8.17 -18.05 -4.42
N VAL A 373 7.09 -18.81 -4.17
CA VAL A 373 6.26 -18.74 -2.94
C VAL A 373 7.04 -18.97 -1.64
N ASN A 374 8.24 -19.58 -1.73
CA ASN A 374 9.10 -19.88 -0.59
C ASN A 374 10.55 -19.35 -0.75
N SER A 375 10.82 -18.48 -1.73
CA SER A 375 12.18 -17.95 -1.98
C SER A 375 12.24 -16.43 -2.14
N LYS A 376 11.13 -15.76 -2.44
CA LYS A 376 11.03 -14.29 -2.57
C LYS A 376 9.71 -13.76 -2.01
N PHE A 377 9.76 -12.60 -1.35
CA PHE A 377 8.53 -11.89 -0.99
C PHE A 377 7.83 -11.35 -2.25
N PRO A 378 6.50 -11.44 -2.33
CA PRO A 378 5.76 -10.89 -3.45
C PRO A 378 5.85 -9.37 -3.52
N LEU A 379 5.91 -8.85 -4.74
CA LEU A 379 5.82 -7.41 -4.99
C LEU A 379 4.36 -7.01 -5.14
N TYR A 380 3.91 -6.14 -4.25
CA TYR A 380 2.59 -5.51 -4.27
C TYR A 380 2.67 -4.09 -3.71
N THR A 381 1.61 -3.29 -3.83
CA THR A 381 1.67 -1.90 -3.35
C THR A 381 1.51 -1.81 -1.84
N ALA A 382 0.46 -2.43 -1.28
CA ALA A 382 0.28 -2.55 0.17
C ALA A 382 -0.72 -3.66 0.50
N SER A 383 -0.70 -4.13 1.75
CA SER A 383 -1.65 -5.14 2.23
C SER A 383 -3.08 -4.59 2.38
N LYS A 384 -4.10 -5.42 2.10
CA LYS A 384 -5.54 -5.12 2.37
C LYS A 384 -6.02 -5.68 3.70
N SER A 385 -5.34 -6.67 4.26
CA SER A 385 -5.86 -7.46 5.38
C SER A 385 -4.92 -7.45 6.59
N HIS A 386 -5.48 -7.86 7.73
CA HIS A 386 -4.72 -8.04 8.96
C HIS A 386 -3.65 -9.14 8.85
N HIS A 387 -2.64 -9.05 9.72
CA HIS A 387 -1.51 -9.97 9.84
C HIS A 387 -0.63 -10.07 8.59
N GLN A 388 -0.39 -8.96 7.90
CA GLN A 388 0.50 -8.94 6.74
C GLN A 388 1.71 -8.02 6.95
N GLN A 389 1.96 -7.56 8.18
CA GLN A 389 3.05 -6.62 8.49
C GLN A 389 4.43 -7.21 8.19
N TYR A 390 4.63 -8.50 8.47
CA TYR A 390 5.87 -9.19 8.12
C TYR A 390 6.10 -9.26 6.60
N MET A 391 5.02 -9.47 5.83
CA MET A 391 5.08 -9.49 4.37
C MET A 391 5.39 -8.08 3.83
N ASP A 392 4.76 -7.06 4.40
CA ASP A 392 4.93 -5.66 4.03
C ASP A 392 6.38 -5.18 4.25
N ILE A 393 6.97 -5.45 5.42
CA ILE A 393 8.33 -5.02 5.73
C ILE A 393 9.35 -5.76 4.86
N GLY A 394 9.10 -7.04 4.52
CA GLY A 394 9.98 -7.86 3.69
C GLY A 394 10.22 -7.35 2.27
N GLN A 395 9.36 -6.45 1.76
CA GLN A 395 9.54 -5.78 0.45
C GLN A 395 9.87 -4.28 0.57
N GLY A 396 9.89 -3.74 1.79
CA GLY A 396 10.14 -2.34 2.08
C GLY A 396 11.62 -1.96 1.98
N PRO A 397 11.95 -0.66 2.05
CA PRO A 397 13.33 -0.18 2.08
C PRO A 397 14.10 -0.60 3.34
N HIS A 398 13.39 -1.01 4.41
CA HIS A 398 13.97 -1.50 5.66
C HIS A 398 14.00 -3.03 5.76
N ALA A 399 13.76 -3.75 4.66
CA ALA A 399 13.86 -5.21 4.66
C ALA A 399 15.29 -5.66 4.98
N ALA A 400 15.42 -6.89 5.49
CA ALA A 400 16.69 -7.44 5.96
C ALA A 400 17.78 -7.54 4.87
N ASP A 401 17.40 -7.52 3.59
CA ASP A 401 18.29 -7.62 2.44
C ASP A 401 18.67 -6.24 1.85
N LYS A 402 18.29 -5.14 2.51
CA LYS A 402 18.55 -3.77 2.04
C LYS A 402 19.76 -3.15 2.72
N PRO A 403 20.39 -2.12 2.11
CA PRO A 403 21.53 -1.43 2.70
C PRO A 403 21.26 -0.81 4.07
N TYR A 404 19.99 -0.51 4.37
CA TYR A 404 19.52 0.08 5.62
C TYR A 404 18.43 -0.80 6.23
N ASP A 405 18.83 -1.97 6.71
CA ASP A 405 17.93 -2.95 7.30
C ASP A 405 17.52 -2.57 8.73
N VAL A 406 16.26 -2.82 9.08
CA VAL A 406 15.75 -2.57 10.44
C VAL A 406 14.87 -3.75 10.85
N PRO A 407 15.21 -4.49 11.93
CA PRO A 407 14.30 -5.51 12.45
C PRO A 407 13.05 -4.85 13.04
N CYS A 408 11.95 -5.60 13.18
CA CYS A 408 10.70 -5.09 13.75
C CYS A 408 10.91 -4.35 15.09
N PHE A 409 11.80 -4.85 15.93
CA PHE A 409 12.13 -4.24 17.23
C PHE A 409 13.04 -3.01 17.18
N GLY A 410 13.48 -2.58 15.99
CA GLY A 410 14.07 -1.25 15.79
C GLY A 410 13.04 -0.13 15.94
N CYS A 411 11.77 -0.42 15.62
CA CYS A 411 10.66 0.52 15.75
C CYS A 411 9.67 0.15 16.88
N HIS A 412 9.68 -1.11 17.31
CA HIS A 412 8.79 -1.64 18.35
C HIS A 412 9.56 -2.14 19.57
N SER A 413 8.92 -2.13 20.74
CA SER A 413 9.43 -2.77 21.95
C SER A 413 8.40 -3.76 22.48
N PRO A 414 8.59 -5.08 22.30
CA PRO A 414 7.67 -6.08 22.87
C PRO A 414 7.70 -6.10 24.40
N HIS A 415 8.69 -5.43 25.00
CA HIS A 415 8.86 -5.32 26.44
C HIS A 415 8.21 -4.09 27.05
N SER A 416 7.63 -3.18 26.25
CA SER A 416 7.08 -1.94 26.80
C SER A 416 5.72 -1.58 26.22
N ALA A 417 4.81 -1.20 27.10
CA ALA A 417 3.51 -0.63 26.75
C ALA A 417 3.49 0.90 26.85
N ALA A 418 4.67 1.53 27.02
CA ALA A 418 4.79 2.97 27.23
C ALA A 418 4.23 3.80 26.07
N ASN A 419 4.43 3.34 24.83
CA ASN A 419 3.75 3.88 23.66
C ASN A 419 2.67 2.92 23.16
N ARG A 420 1.69 3.48 22.45
CA ARG A 420 0.64 2.72 21.76
C ARG A 420 1.27 1.75 20.77
N HIS A 421 0.61 0.62 20.55
CA HIS A 421 1.06 -0.41 19.60
C HIS A 421 2.49 -0.90 19.85
N MET A 422 2.98 -0.76 21.09
CA MET A 422 4.32 -1.15 21.50
C MET A 422 5.40 -0.48 20.65
N VAL A 423 5.21 0.77 20.25
CA VAL A 423 6.26 1.57 19.59
C VAL A 423 7.42 1.77 20.56
N ALA A 424 8.66 1.67 20.07
CA ALA A 424 9.84 1.84 20.91
C ALA A 424 9.93 3.28 21.43
N THR A 425 10.19 3.43 22.72
CA THR A 425 10.51 4.72 23.36
C THR A 425 12.00 5.04 23.27
N THR A 426 12.82 4.08 22.85
CA THR A 426 14.27 4.25 22.72
C THR A 426 14.72 3.62 21.42
N VAL A 427 15.34 4.42 20.56
CA VAL A 427 15.94 3.95 19.31
C VAL A 427 17.44 3.77 19.53
N LYS A 428 17.94 2.60 19.12
CA LYS A 428 19.36 2.25 19.20
C LYS A 428 19.87 1.83 17.83
N GLU A 429 21.11 2.17 17.54
CA GLU A 429 21.83 1.76 16.33
C GLU A 429 23.22 1.26 16.75
N GLY A 430 23.60 0.05 16.33
CA GLY A 430 24.87 -0.56 16.76
C GLY A 430 25.00 -0.73 18.28
N GLY A 431 23.87 -0.84 18.99
CA GLY A 431 23.83 -0.91 20.47
C GLY A 431 23.93 0.44 21.18
N VAL A 432 24.15 1.54 20.46
CA VAL A 432 24.23 2.90 21.00
C VAL A 432 22.85 3.56 20.96
N THR A 433 22.43 4.14 22.09
CA THR A 433 21.20 4.92 22.18
C THR A 433 21.33 6.21 21.36
N LYS A 434 20.40 6.43 20.42
CA LYS A 434 20.33 7.64 19.60
C LYS A 434 19.39 8.67 20.21
N VAL A 435 18.16 8.25 20.49
CA VAL A 435 17.09 9.10 21.05
C VAL A 435 16.26 8.26 22.02
N THR A 436 15.84 8.88 23.13
CA THR A 436 14.93 8.33 24.14
C THR A 436 13.65 9.16 24.20
N GLY A 437 12.57 8.61 24.74
CA GLY A 437 11.26 9.24 24.72
C GLY A 437 10.65 9.36 23.32
N THR A 438 11.10 8.53 22.37
CA THR A 438 10.62 8.60 20.98
C THR A 438 9.14 8.24 20.87
N LYS A 439 8.45 8.87 19.92
CA LYS A 439 7.05 8.63 19.58
C LYS A 439 6.85 8.73 18.07
N GLU A 440 5.83 8.07 17.54
CA GLU A 440 5.47 8.20 16.13
C GLU A 440 4.64 9.47 15.85
N GLU A 441 3.98 10.04 16.86
CA GLU A 441 3.10 11.20 16.67
C GLU A 441 3.85 12.53 16.52
N ASN A 442 5.12 12.57 16.93
CA ASN A 442 6.01 13.73 16.79
C ASN A 442 7.21 13.44 15.87
N ASP A 443 7.14 12.36 15.08
CA ASP A 443 8.16 11.89 14.13
C ASP A 443 9.53 11.52 14.70
N THR A 444 9.73 11.62 16.02
CA THR A 444 11.02 11.33 16.67
C THR A 444 11.44 9.88 16.54
N LEU A 445 10.50 8.94 16.43
CA LEU A 445 10.80 7.53 16.15
C LEU A 445 11.59 7.35 14.84
N CYS A 446 11.12 7.97 13.75
CA CYS A 446 11.76 7.87 12.45
C CYS A 446 13.03 8.73 12.42
N LEU A 447 12.93 9.99 12.87
CA LEU A 447 14.04 10.93 12.82
C LEU A 447 15.23 10.53 13.71
N ALA A 448 15.04 9.65 14.70
CA ALA A 448 16.13 9.12 15.50
C ALA A 448 17.22 8.41 14.67
N CYS A 449 16.83 7.78 13.55
CA CYS A 449 17.78 7.20 12.58
C CYS A 449 17.99 8.10 11.36
N HIS A 450 16.94 8.80 10.90
CA HIS A 450 17.00 9.58 9.65
C HIS A 450 17.68 10.94 9.79
N ALA A 451 17.78 11.52 11.00
CA ALA A 451 18.55 12.73 11.22
C ALA A 451 20.00 12.54 10.76
N THR A 452 20.61 13.59 10.21
CA THR A 452 21.95 13.58 9.58
C THR A 452 22.05 12.88 8.22
N PHE A 453 20.95 12.35 7.68
CA PHE A 453 20.92 11.68 6.37
C PHE A 453 19.94 12.31 5.38
N GLY A 454 20.29 12.30 4.09
CA GLY A 454 19.41 12.73 3.00
C GLY A 454 18.86 14.15 3.20
N ASP A 455 17.53 14.29 3.05
CA ASP A 455 16.82 15.57 3.26
C ASP A 455 16.89 16.08 4.71
N PHE A 456 17.22 15.19 5.65
CA PHE A 456 17.35 15.49 7.07
C PHE A 456 18.81 15.63 7.52
N SER A 457 19.75 15.78 6.57
CA SER A 457 21.17 16.00 6.86
C SER A 457 21.45 17.28 7.66
N GLY A 458 20.55 18.27 7.59
CA GLY A 458 20.64 19.52 8.34
C GLY A 458 20.19 19.46 9.80
N ILE A 459 19.73 18.32 10.31
CA ILE A 459 19.33 18.15 11.71
C ILE A 459 20.13 17.05 12.39
N THR A 460 20.36 17.19 13.69
CA THR A 460 21.11 16.25 14.52
C THR A 460 20.20 15.40 15.40
N THR A 461 20.72 14.30 15.96
CA THR A 461 19.99 13.52 16.97
C THR A 461 19.66 14.32 18.23
N ALA A 462 20.48 15.33 18.57
CA ALA A 462 20.19 16.24 19.69
C ALA A 462 18.95 17.12 19.41
N ASP A 463 18.79 17.58 18.17
CA ASP A 463 17.57 18.32 17.77
C ASP A 463 16.33 17.43 17.87
N VAL A 464 16.45 16.15 17.54
CA VAL A 464 15.37 15.16 17.66
C VAL A 464 15.07 14.86 19.14
N GLN A 465 16.09 14.71 19.99
CA GLN A 465 15.92 14.50 21.43
C GLN A 465 15.18 15.67 22.08
N ALA A 466 15.50 16.91 21.71
CA ALA A 466 14.78 18.08 22.23
C ALA A 466 13.28 18.07 21.91
N VAL A 467 12.88 17.51 20.76
CA VAL A 467 11.46 17.28 20.41
C VAL A 467 10.88 16.13 21.24
N ALA A 468 11.63 15.05 21.44
CA ALA A 468 11.21 13.90 22.25
C ALA A 468 10.96 14.29 23.72
N ASP A 469 11.74 15.23 24.25
CA ASP A 469 11.59 15.79 25.60
C ASP A 469 10.37 16.73 25.76
N GLY A 470 9.53 16.85 24.72
CA GLY A 470 8.33 17.69 24.72
C GLY A 470 8.57 19.13 24.25
N GLY A 471 9.79 19.45 23.78
CA GLY A 471 10.09 20.71 23.12
C GLY A 471 9.59 20.75 21.66
N SER A 472 9.95 21.83 20.96
CA SER A 472 9.78 21.96 19.51
C SER A 472 11.03 22.60 18.95
N THR A 473 11.59 22.04 17.89
CA THR A 473 12.72 22.64 17.19
C THR A 473 12.28 23.17 15.84
N THR A 474 12.53 24.45 15.58
CA THR A 474 12.26 25.07 14.28
C THR A 474 13.04 24.36 13.17
N ALA A 475 14.25 23.86 13.48
CA ALA A 475 15.07 23.10 12.55
C ALA A 475 14.41 21.78 12.10
N VAL A 476 13.88 20.97 13.02
CA VAL A 476 13.18 19.72 12.65
C VAL A 476 11.93 20.01 11.83
N ARG A 477 11.12 20.99 12.25
CA ARG A 477 9.92 21.39 11.48
C ARG A 477 10.28 21.91 10.09
N ALA A 478 11.33 22.72 9.96
CA ALA A 478 11.81 23.20 8.67
C ALA A 478 12.34 22.07 7.78
N ALA A 479 13.03 21.08 8.36
CA ALA A 479 13.52 19.91 7.63
C ALA A 479 12.37 19.04 7.12
N ILE A 480 11.35 18.77 7.95
CA ILE A 480 10.14 18.04 7.53
C ILE A 480 9.42 18.78 6.41
N LEU A 481 9.20 20.10 6.55
CA LEU A 481 8.55 20.90 5.52
C LEU A 481 9.38 20.91 4.23
N SER A 482 10.69 21.08 4.32
CA SER A 482 11.60 21.02 3.16
C SER A 482 11.53 19.67 2.46
N HIS A 483 11.50 18.57 3.21
CA HIS A 483 11.33 17.22 2.67
C HIS A 483 9.98 17.09 1.92
N MET A 484 8.88 17.54 2.53
CA MET A 484 7.56 17.54 1.91
C MET A 484 7.49 18.37 0.61
N ILE A 485 8.13 19.55 0.59
CA ILE A 485 8.19 20.42 -0.58
C ILE A 485 9.02 19.76 -1.69
N ARG A 486 10.22 19.26 -1.37
CA ARG A 486 11.12 18.67 -2.38
C ARG A 486 10.58 17.39 -2.97
N ARG A 487 9.94 16.53 -2.18
CA ARG A 487 9.50 15.20 -2.62
C ARG A 487 8.07 15.16 -3.14
N ALA A 488 7.20 16.10 -2.74
CA ALA A 488 5.79 16.08 -3.09
C ALA A 488 5.18 17.47 -3.38
N ASN A 489 5.97 18.55 -3.35
CA ASN A 489 5.51 19.94 -3.50
C ASN A 489 4.38 20.32 -2.52
N MET A 490 4.47 19.84 -1.28
CA MET A 490 3.51 20.14 -0.22
C MET A 490 4.03 21.28 0.68
N ASP A 491 3.86 22.51 0.22
CA ASP A 491 4.16 23.72 1.00
C ASP A 491 2.95 24.14 1.84
N VAL A 492 2.67 23.34 2.87
CA VAL A 492 1.55 23.55 3.79
C VAL A 492 2.05 23.50 5.23
N PRO A 493 1.44 24.27 6.16
CA PRO A 493 1.82 24.20 7.56
C PRO A 493 1.74 22.78 8.13
N ILE A 494 2.76 22.39 8.89
CA ILE A 494 2.77 21.10 9.59
C ILE A 494 1.66 21.07 10.63
N ASP A 495 0.85 20.02 10.55
CA ASP A 495 -0.26 19.71 11.46
C ASP A 495 -0.24 18.21 11.74
N LEU A 496 0.70 17.82 12.60
CA LEU A 496 0.92 16.42 12.95
C LEU A 496 -0.37 15.74 13.43
N PRO A 497 -1.21 16.33 14.31
CA PRO A 497 -2.51 15.75 14.70
C PRO A 497 -3.38 15.30 13.53
N ASN A 498 -3.47 16.09 12.46
CA ASN A 498 -4.21 15.76 11.24
C ASN A 498 -3.40 14.95 10.21
N GLY A 499 -2.13 14.65 10.53
CA GLY A 499 -1.23 13.84 9.72
C GLY A 499 -0.35 14.63 8.76
N VAL A 500 -0.49 15.96 8.68
CA VAL A 500 0.32 16.81 7.80
C VAL A 500 1.74 16.90 8.37
N GLY A 501 2.72 16.41 7.63
CA GLY A 501 4.13 16.33 8.04
C GLY A 501 4.49 15.11 8.87
N ARG A 502 3.51 14.31 9.30
CA ARG A 502 3.77 13.09 10.06
C ARG A 502 4.32 11.99 9.14
N CYS A 503 5.53 11.52 9.37
CA CYS A 503 6.20 10.51 8.54
C CYS A 503 5.31 9.28 8.31
N THR A 504 4.69 8.78 9.39
CA THR A 504 3.81 7.59 9.32
C THR A 504 2.49 7.83 8.59
N ALA A 505 2.04 9.08 8.38
CA ALA A 505 0.86 9.35 7.56
C ALA A 505 1.15 9.14 6.07
N CYS A 506 2.35 9.53 5.62
CA CYS A 506 2.77 9.41 4.22
C CYS A 506 3.38 8.05 3.89
N HIS A 507 4.28 7.55 4.75
CA HIS A 507 5.05 6.32 4.50
C HIS A 507 4.35 5.06 5.05
N MET A 508 3.38 5.22 5.94
CA MET A 508 2.62 4.11 6.54
C MET A 508 1.11 4.40 6.55
N PRO A 509 0.50 4.70 5.39
CA PRO A 509 -0.93 5.00 5.32
C PRO A 509 -1.75 3.78 5.76
N LYS A 510 -2.98 4.03 6.23
CA LYS A 510 -3.86 2.96 6.72
C LYS A 510 -4.51 2.18 5.58
N THR A 511 -3.82 1.18 5.04
CA THR A 511 -4.25 0.43 3.86
C THR A 511 -4.98 -0.87 4.17
N ALA A 512 -4.76 -1.44 5.34
CA ALA A 512 -5.31 -2.74 5.72
C ALA A 512 -6.40 -2.61 6.78
N ARG A 513 -7.29 -3.62 6.87
CA ARG A 513 -8.36 -3.65 7.88
C ARG A 513 -8.34 -4.90 8.75
N SER A 514 -8.62 -4.70 10.04
CA SER A 514 -8.77 -5.77 11.03
C SER A 514 -10.12 -6.54 10.93
N ALA A 515 -11.04 -6.13 10.05
CA ALA A 515 -12.26 -6.86 9.67
C ALA A 515 -12.60 -6.63 8.18
N ALA A 516 -13.62 -7.34 7.67
CA ALA A 516 -14.05 -7.21 6.28
C ALA A 516 -14.41 -5.76 5.91
N TYR A 517 -14.11 -5.39 4.66
CA TYR A 517 -14.67 -4.21 4.03
C TYR A 517 -16.14 -4.52 3.68
N THR A 518 -17.09 -4.04 4.47
CA THR A 518 -18.51 -4.06 4.10
C THR A 518 -18.90 -2.67 3.62
N SER A 519 -19.94 -2.57 2.77
CA SER A 519 -20.44 -1.31 2.20
C SER A 519 -20.88 -0.27 3.26
N SER A 520 -21.05 -0.69 4.51
CA SER A 520 -21.35 0.16 5.66
C SER A 520 -20.14 0.90 6.25
N PHE A 521 -18.91 0.63 5.81
CA PHE A 521 -17.70 1.24 6.37
C PHE A 521 -16.93 2.07 5.36
N LEU A 522 -17.63 3.10 4.92
CA LEU A 522 -17.04 4.17 4.16
C LEU A 522 -16.62 5.28 5.13
N ASP A 523 -15.47 5.92 4.90
CA ASP A 523 -15.17 7.17 5.60
C ASP A 523 -16.18 8.27 5.20
N ALA A 524 -16.03 9.46 5.81
CA ALA A 524 -16.90 10.60 5.50
C ALA A 524 -16.91 10.98 4.00
N ASP A 525 -15.92 10.51 3.24
CA ASP A 525 -15.74 10.76 1.81
C ASP A 525 -16.19 9.56 0.94
N GLY A 526 -16.83 8.56 1.56
CA GLY A 526 -17.36 7.41 0.84
C GLY A 526 -16.34 6.30 0.56
N LYS A 527 -15.14 6.28 1.15
CA LYS A 527 -14.06 5.32 0.79
C LYS A 527 -13.88 4.18 1.80
N GLN A 528 -13.41 3.03 1.32
CA GLN A 528 -13.00 1.90 2.15
C GLN A 528 -11.78 2.22 3.02
N ARG A 529 -11.98 2.68 4.26
CA ARG A 529 -10.87 3.06 5.16
C ARG A 529 -10.26 1.86 5.88
N GLY A 530 -8.94 1.71 5.78
CA GLY A 530 -8.18 0.81 6.63
C GLY A 530 -8.04 1.34 8.07
N ASP A 531 -7.81 0.43 9.02
CA ASP A 531 -7.48 0.74 10.42
C ASP A 531 -6.06 0.31 10.82
N ILE A 532 -5.37 -0.42 9.93
CA ILE A 532 -3.99 -0.90 10.09
C ILE A 532 -3.09 -0.15 9.09
N ARG A 533 -1.98 0.38 9.60
CA ARG A 533 -0.94 1.04 8.79
C ARG A 533 -0.19 0.02 7.93
N SER A 534 0.10 0.38 6.68
CA SER A 534 1.03 -0.39 5.85
C SER A 534 2.43 -0.36 6.45
N HIS A 535 3.15 -1.47 6.34
CA HIS A 535 4.54 -1.59 6.80
C HIS A 535 5.52 -1.68 5.62
N THR A 536 5.08 -1.37 4.40
CA THR A 536 5.99 -1.30 3.24
C THR A 536 6.93 -0.10 3.35
N MET A 537 6.62 0.88 4.21
CA MET A 537 7.30 2.17 4.38
C MET A 537 7.36 3.02 3.10
N LYS A 538 6.65 2.59 2.06
CA LYS A 538 6.56 3.27 0.76
C LYS A 538 5.37 4.21 0.76
N VAL A 539 5.53 5.34 0.07
CA VAL A 539 4.40 6.21 -0.24
C VAL A 539 3.44 5.44 -1.13
N VAL A 540 2.20 5.29 -0.67
CA VAL A 540 1.11 4.76 -1.48
C VAL A 540 0.54 5.91 -2.30
N LEU A 541 0.83 5.91 -3.59
CA LEU A 541 0.41 6.96 -4.51
C LEU A 541 -1.08 6.85 -4.87
N PRO A 542 -1.76 7.98 -5.17
CA PRO A 542 -3.17 8.04 -5.58
C PRO A 542 -3.59 7.05 -6.69
N ASN A 543 -2.74 6.83 -7.69
CA ASN A 543 -2.96 5.91 -8.81
C ASN A 543 -3.22 4.45 -8.39
N THR A 544 -2.64 4.00 -7.27
CA THR A 544 -2.79 2.62 -6.78
C THR A 544 -4.17 2.38 -6.19
N SER A 545 -4.90 3.45 -5.92
CA SER A 545 -6.23 3.44 -5.34
C SER A 545 -7.35 3.62 -6.31
N VAL A 546 -7.06 4.24 -7.45
CA VAL A 546 -8.04 4.47 -8.51
C VAL A 546 -8.10 3.28 -9.46
N ARG A 547 -7.09 2.40 -9.45
CA ARG A 547 -6.99 1.21 -10.31
C ARG A 547 -7.20 -0.06 -9.49
N ASP A 548 -8.44 -0.54 -9.41
CA ASP A 548 -8.68 -1.92 -8.96
C ASP A 548 -8.15 -2.91 -10.00
N VAL A 549 -7.69 -4.03 -9.49
CA VAL A 549 -6.60 -4.83 -10.05
C VAL A 549 -7.13 -5.91 -10.98
N THR A 550 -7.58 -5.54 -12.18
CA THR A 550 -7.73 -6.52 -13.26
C THR A 550 -7.17 -5.95 -14.54
N SER A 551 -6.16 -6.63 -15.07
CA SER A 551 -5.35 -6.28 -16.23
C SER A 551 -6.16 -5.79 -17.43
N THR A 552 -6.02 -4.51 -17.79
CA THR A 552 -5.88 -4.01 -19.16
C THR A 552 -5.68 -2.49 -19.15
N PHE A 553 -4.94 -2.01 -20.15
CA PHE A 553 -5.02 -0.63 -20.65
C PHE A 553 -6.49 -0.21 -20.75
N PHE A 554 -6.84 0.99 -20.25
CA PHE A 554 -8.19 1.58 -20.35
C PHE A 554 -9.34 0.61 -20.03
N ASN A 555 -9.49 0.14 -18.78
CA ASN A 555 -10.79 -0.42 -18.42
C ASN A 555 -11.83 0.72 -18.35
N THR A 556 -12.58 0.85 -19.44
CA THR A 556 -13.76 1.69 -19.64
C THR A 556 -15.03 1.11 -19.00
N SER A 557 -14.91 0.10 -18.14
CA SER A 557 -16.04 -0.45 -17.39
C SER A 557 -16.59 0.58 -16.42
N ALA A 558 -17.78 1.09 -16.74
CA ALA A 558 -18.59 1.93 -15.87
C ALA A 558 -18.95 1.30 -14.51
N ILE A 559 -18.60 0.02 -14.28
CA ILE A 559 -18.87 -0.71 -13.03
C ILE A 559 -17.89 -0.30 -11.91
N ASP A 560 -16.68 0.18 -12.26
CA ASP A 560 -15.67 0.64 -11.28
C ASP A 560 -15.73 2.16 -11.01
N ASN A 561 -16.66 2.88 -11.65
CA ASN A 561 -16.86 4.32 -11.45
C ASN A 561 -17.49 4.68 -10.09
N GLY A 562 -17.72 3.70 -9.23
CA GLY A 562 -17.92 3.94 -7.81
C GLY A 562 -16.60 4.34 -7.16
N VAL A 563 -16.28 5.65 -7.14
CA VAL A 563 -15.21 6.27 -6.32
C VAL A 563 -15.21 5.74 -4.86
N ALA A 564 -16.36 5.22 -4.43
CA ALA A 564 -16.60 4.62 -3.13
C ALA A 564 -15.77 3.36 -2.76
N ALA A 565 -15.13 2.69 -3.73
CA ALA A 565 -14.35 1.46 -3.48
C ALA A 565 -12.81 1.62 -3.57
N SER A 566 -12.29 2.85 -3.59
CA SER A 566 -10.85 3.14 -3.76
C SER A 566 -10.00 2.88 -2.50
N MET A 567 -8.72 2.49 -2.69
CA MET A 567 -7.74 2.25 -1.61
C MET A 567 -7.37 3.55 -0.84
N PRO A 568 -7.17 3.49 0.48
CA PRO A 568 -6.55 4.60 1.23
C PRO A 568 -5.10 4.88 0.82
N THR A 569 -4.74 6.14 0.55
CA THR A 569 -3.38 6.56 0.14
C THR A 569 -2.69 7.48 1.12
N ALA A 570 -1.39 7.70 0.90
CA ALA A 570 -0.60 8.70 1.61
C ALA A 570 -1.19 10.12 1.50
N CYS A 571 -1.81 10.46 0.37
CA CYS A 571 -2.35 11.79 0.11
C CYS A 571 -3.75 11.99 0.72
N SER A 572 -4.47 10.89 1.00
CA SER A 572 -5.88 10.91 1.44
C SER A 572 -6.11 11.51 2.84
N ALA A 573 -5.04 11.72 3.63
CA ALA A 573 -5.13 12.43 4.90
C ALA A 573 -5.48 13.93 4.71
N CYS A 574 -5.07 14.53 3.59
CA CYS A 574 -5.21 15.96 3.33
C CYS A 574 -6.11 16.25 2.11
N HIS A 575 -6.04 15.39 1.10
CA HIS A 575 -6.80 15.52 -0.14
C HIS A 575 -7.99 14.57 -0.13
N LYS A 576 -9.18 15.14 0.07
CA LYS A 576 -10.41 14.37 0.16
C LYS A 576 -10.90 14.02 -1.25
N ALA A 577 -11.86 13.11 -1.36
CA ALA A 577 -12.61 13.00 -2.60
C ALA A 577 -14.00 13.53 -2.31
N THR A 578 -14.17 14.85 -2.23
CA THR A 578 -15.53 15.33 -2.09
C THR A 578 -16.33 14.88 -3.30
N THR A 579 -17.55 14.40 -3.05
CA THR A 579 -18.55 14.04 -4.04
C THR A 579 -18.65 15.11 -5.13
N THR A 580 -19.09 14.70 -6.32
CA THR A 580 -19.21 15.36 -7.63
C THR A 580 -19.82 16.78 -7.71
N GLY A 581 -19.91 17.54 -6.62
CA GLY A 581 -20.36 18.94 -6.58
C GLY A 581 -19.59 19.87 -5.62
N GLY A 582 -18.49 19.44 -4.99
CA GLY A 582 -17.67 20.30 -4.13
C GLY A 582 -16.56 21.03 -4.89
N THR A 583 -16.53 22.36 -4.83
CA THR A 583 -15.60 23.28 -5.51
C THR A 583 -14.17 23.30 -4.94
N GLY A 584 -13.69 22.20 -4.35
CA GLY A 584 -12.30 22.07 -3.95
C GLY A 584 -11.42 21.74 -5.15
N ALA A 585 -10.93 22.75 -5.88
CA ALA A 585 -10.09 22.57 -7.07
C ALA A 585 -8.89 21.61 -6.85
N GLY A 586 -8.37 21.49 -5.62
CA GLY A 586 -7.23 20.62 -5.30
C GLY A 586 -7.49 19.11 -5.39
N ASP A 587 -8.74 18.66 -5.19
CA ASP A 587 -9.06 17.24 -5.22
C ASP A 587 -9.18 16.74 -6.68
N TYR A 588 -9.67 17.58 -7.60
CA TYR A 588 -9.76 17.25 -9.04
C TYR A 588 -8.40 16.93 -9.64
N GLU A 589 -7.37 17.67 -9.27
CA GLU A 589 -6.04 17.56 -9.88
C GLU A 589 -5.29 16.29 -9.47
N ILE A 590 -5.41 15.84 -8.22
CA ILE A 590 -4.78 14.60 -7.78
C ILE A 590 -5.39 13.38 -8.46
N TYR A 591 -6.71 13.37 -8.63
CA TYR A 591 -7.40 12.30 -9.34
C TYR A 591 -7.10 12.33 -10.84
N GLY A 592 -7.04 13.51 -11.47
CA GLY A 592 -6.57 13.66 -12.85
C GLY A 592 -5.16 13.11 -13.02
N TRP A 593 -4.22 13.55 -12.18
CA TRP A 593 -2.84 13.06 -12.18
C TRP A 593 -2.76 11.54 -12.02
N ALA A 594 -3.48 10.98 -11.04
CA ALA A 594 -3.51 9.54 -10.76
C ALA A 594 -3.93 8.68 -11.95
N ARG A 595 -4.68 9.27 -12.90
CA ARG A 595 -5.15 8.62 -14.13
C ARG A 595 -4.32 8.96 -15.35
N SER A 596 -3.35 9.87 -15.22
CA SER A 596 -2.39 10.19 -16.28
C SER A 596 -1.38 9.07 -16.50
N GLY A 597 -0.84 8.98 -17.72
CA GLY A 597 0.30 8.09 -18.01
C GLY A 597 1.56 8.45 -17.22
N HIS A 598 1.72 9.70 -16.78
CA HIS A 598 2.86 10.14 -15.98
C HIS A 598 2.85 9.63 -14.55
N ALA A 599 1.67 9.25 -14.05
CA ALA A 599 1.54 8.57 -12.78
C ALA A 599 1.68 7.04 -12.92
N ASP A 600 1.68 6.45 -14.11
CA ASP A 600 1.63 4.99 -14.25
C ASP A 600 2.99 4.33 -13.99
N TYR A 601 3.04 3.45 -12.98
CA TYR A 601 4.23 2.67 -12.60
C TYR A 601 4.14 1.20 -13.04
N LEU A 602 3.00 0.78 -13.61
CA LEU A 602 2.72 -0.58 -14.06
C LEU A 602 2.68 -0.71 -15.58
N ASP A 603 2.91 0.39 -16.30
CA ASP A 603 2.73 0.45 -17.74
C ASP A 603 3.93 -0.11 -18.51
N ASN A 604 3.61 -0.95 -19.49
CA ASN A 604 4.53 -1.41 -20.52
C ASN A 604 4.77 -0.34 -21.61
N GLY A 605 4.02 0.77 -21.63
CA GLY A 605 3.99 1.75 -22.73
C GLY A 605 4.70 3.10 -22.51
N VAL A 606 4.89 3.57 -21.28
CA VAL A 606 5.63 4.83 -20.98
C VAL A 606 6.80 4.62 -20.00
N GLY A 607 7.03 3.37 -19.62
CA GLY A 607 8.08 2.95 -18.70
C GLY A 607 8.27 1.44 -18.70
N GLY A 608 8.28 0.84 -19.89
CA GLY A 608 8.68 -0.54 -20.07
C GLY A 608 10.14 -0.74 -19.67
N TYR A 609 10.38 -1.04 -18.39
CA TYR A 609 11.40 -1.99 -18.01
C TYR A 609 10.73 -3.36 -17.83
N GLY A 610 10.71 -4.11 -18.94
CA GLY A 610 10.39 -5.53 -18.96
C GLY A 610 8.94 -5.87 -19.29
N ASP A 611 8.76 -6.44 -20.48
CA ASP A 611 7.68 -7.37 -20.77
C ASP A 611 7.45 -8.32 -19.57
N ARG A 612 6.18 -8.42 -19.13
CA ARG A 612 5.73 -9.35 -18.10
C ARG A 612 6.03 -10.82 -18.44
N ARG A 613 6.49 -11.14 -19.65
CA ARG A 613 6.69 -12.51 -20.13
C ARG A 613 8.14 -13.03 -20.10
N ASN A 614 9.16 -12.21 -19.83
CA ASN A 614 10.55 -12.65 -20.01
C ASN A 614 11.51 -12.34 -18.84
N ARG A 615 11.06 -12.45 -17.59
CA ARG A 615 12.01 -12.65 -16.48
C ARG A 615 12.44 -14.11 -16.47
N ASN A 616 13.42 -14.44 -17.29
CA ASN A 616 14.30 -15.58 -17.02
C ASN A 616 15.37 -15.12 -16.04
N ASP A 617 15.52 -15.84 -14.93
CA ASP A 617 16.35 -15.50 -13.77
C ASP A 617 17.88 -15.63 -14.00
N ASN A 618 18.36 -15.57 -15.24
CA ASN A 618 19.79 -15.69 -15.55
C ASN A 618 20.48 -14.32 -15.63
N THR A 619 20.75 -13.72 -14.46
CA THR A 619 21.97 -12.92 -14.19
C THR A 619 22.44 -11.80 -15.15
N ALA A 620 21.66 -11.23 -16.07
CA ALA A 620 22.23 -10.27 -17.04
C ALA A 620 21.35 -9.10 -17.53
N GLU A 621 20.29 -8.71 -16.83
CA GLU A 621 19.72 -7.36 -16.97
C GLU A 621 19.49 -6.72 -15.60
N GLN A 622 20.52 -6.78 -14.76
CA GLN A 622 20.84 -5.59 -13.96
C GLN A 622 21.19 -4.51 -14.99
N TYR A 623 20.21 -3.72 -15.44
CA TYR A 623 20.50 -2.43 -16.03
C TYR A 623 21.20 -1.62 -14.95
N ASN A 624 22.53 -1.69 -14.99
CA ASN A 624 23.45 -1.06 -14.07
C ASN A 624 23.04 0.41 -13.93
N SER A 625 22.66 0.81 -12.73
CA SER A 625 22.29 2.19 -12.42
C SER A 625 23.44 3.17 -12.62
N ALA A 626 24.66 2.69 -12.91
CA ALA A 626 25.80 3.50 -13.32
C ALA A 626 25.85 3.83 -14.84
N SER A 627 25.06 3.18 -15.71
CA SER A 627 25.12 3.37 -17.18
C SER A 627 23.91 4.09 -17.81
N ASN A 628 22.92 4.51 -17.02
CA ASN A 628 21.63 5.05 -17.53
C ASN A 628 21.31 6.50 -17.12
N ALA A 629 22.32 7.33 -16.86
CA ALA A 629 22.15 8.75 -16.50
C ALA A 629 21.31 9.55 -17.52
N ALA A 630 21.29 9.13 -18.79
CA ALA A 630 20.53 9.81 -19.84
C ALA A 630 19.00 9.58 -19.78
N CYS A 631 18.52 8.59 -19.03
CA CYS A 631 17.08 8.29 -18.86
C CYS A 631 16.48 9.02 -17.65
N VAL A 632 17.30 9.26 -16.63
CA VAL A 632 16.91 9.79 -15.31
C VAL A 632 16.19 11.15 -15.38
N PRO A 633 16.60 12.12 -16.23
CA PRO A 633 15.96 13.44 -16.29
C PRO A 633 14.48 13.42 -16.71
N CYS A 634 14.02 12.40 -17.44
CA CYS A 634 12.66 12.36 -17.96
C CYS A 634 11.76 11.32 -17.27
N HIS A 635 12.36 10.37 -16.54
CA HIS A 635 11.65 9.24 -15.94
C HIS A 635 11.64 9.23 -14.41
N THR A 636 12.31 10.20 -13.77
CA THR A 636 12.29 10.36 -12.32
C THR A 636 12.07 11.83 -11.95
N GLY A 637 11.26 12.10 -10.92
CA GLY A 637 11.02 13.47 -10.49
C GLY A 637 12.28 14.16 -9.97
N GLU A 638 13.11 13.43 -9.22
CA GLU A 638 14.37 13.94 -8.68
C GLU A 638 15.42 14.17 -9.76
N GLY A 639 15.53 13.24 -10.72
CA GLY A 639 16.43 13.38 -11.86
C GLY A 639 16.09 14.59 -12.71
N TYR A 640 14.80 14.85 -12.92
CA TYR A 640 14.32 16.05 -13.61
C TYR A 640 14.77 17.34 -12.90
N VAL A 641 14.53 17.41 -11.58
CA VAL A 641 14.91 18.59 -10.78
C VAL A 641 16.42 18.81 -10.75
N ALA A 642 17.20 17.74 -10.56
CA ALA A 642 18.66 17.80 -10.57
C ALA A 642 19.20 18.27 -11.93
N ALA A 643 18.64 17.74 -13.04
CA ALA A 643 19.04 18.14 -14.39
C ALA A 643 18.79 19.64 -14.64
N LEU A 644 17.68 20.19 -14.16
CA LEU A 644 17.41 21.63 -14.27
C LEU A 644 18.33 22.49 -13.41
N ALA A 645 18.82 21.97 -12.28
CA ALA A 645 19.79 22.64 -11.43
C ALA A 645 21.24 22.55 -11.96
N GLY A 646 21.48 21.81 -13.06
CA GLY A 646 22.82 21.52 -13.55
C GLY A 646 23.61 20.57 -12.65
N GLU A 647 22.91 19.85 -11.76
CA GLU A 647 23.49 18.87 -10.86
C GLU A 647 23.61 17.52 -11.56
N ALA A 648 24.68 16.79 -11.27
CA ALA A 648 24.76 15.39 -11.71
C ALA A 648 23.60 14.62 -11.05
N PRO A 649 22.80 13.85 -11.81
CA PRO A 649 21.78 13.02 -11.20
C PRO A 649 22.47 11.97 -10.32
N THR A 650 22.55 12.23 -9.02
CA THR A 650 22.91 11.21 -8.01
C THR A 650 21.79 10.18 -7.87
N ALA A 651 20.62 10.46 -8.46
CA ALA A 651 19.54 9.53 -8.66
C ALA A 651 20.01 8.41 -9.59
N HIS A 652 20.43 7.30 -8.99
CA HIS A 652 20.52 6.03 -9.66
C HIS A 652 19.19 5.74 -10.39
N PHE A 653 19.22 5.03 -11.52
CA PHE A 653 18.01 4.37 -12.00
C PHE A 653 17.66 3.32 -10.94
N ILE A 654 16.85 3.72 -9.97
CA ILE A 654 16.46 2.83 -8.90
C ILE A 654 15.41 1.89 -9.50
N PRO A 655 15.54 0.56 -9.35
CA PRO A 655 14.60 -0.40 -9.89
C PRO A 655 13.14 -0.02 -9.54
N PRO A 656 12.14 -0.49 -10.31
CA PRO A 656 10.70 -0.21 -10.12
C PRO A 656 10.18 -0.41 -8.68
N THR A 657 10.94 -1.09 -7.83
CA THR A 657 10.66 -1.34 -6.42
C THR A 657 10.73 -0.10 -5.50
N GLU A 658 11.43 0.98 -5.85
CA GLU A 658 11.53 2.19 -5.00
C GLU A 658 10.73 3.41 -5.51
N LYS A 659 10.07 3.29 -6.67
CA LYS A 659 8.99 4.20 -7.13
C LYS A 659 9.30 5.71 -7.17
N ASN A 660 10.54 6.12 -7.48
CA ASN A 660 10.92 7.52 -7.71
C ASN A 660 10.46 8.03 -9.11
N PHE A 661 9.16 7.94 -9.40
CA PHE A 661 8.57 8.36 -10.67
C PHE A 661 8.28 9.87 -10.70
N LEU A 662 7.81 10.37 -11.85
CA LEU A 662 7.31 11.73 -11.97
C LEU A 662 6.19 11.96 -10.95
N ASN A 663 6.21 13.13 -10.31
CA ASN A 663 5.30 13.51 -9.24
C ASN A 663 5.05 15.02 -9.27
N CYS A 664 4.29 15.55 -8.32
CA CYS A 664 3.94 16.96 -8.26
C CYS A 664 5.17 17.89 -8.30
N ALA A 665 6.24 17.55 -7.57
CA ALA A 665 7.47 18.34 -7.47
C ALA A 665 8.32 18.31 -8.75
N THR A 666 8.04 17.40 -9.68
CA THR A 666 8.65 17.40 -11.02
C THR A 666 8.32 18.72 -11.73
N CYS A 667 7.03 19.04 -11.85
CA CYS A 667 6.55 20.19 -12.61
C CYS A 667 6.31 21.43 -11.75
N HIS A 668 6.12 21.27 -10.43
CA HIS A 668 5.84 22.37 -9.53
C HIS A 668 6.99 22.67 -8.59
N ASP A 669 7.07 23.94 -8.21
CA ASP A 669 7.99 24.48 -7.22
C ASP A 669 7.25 25.54 -6.41
N SER A 670 7.13 25.36 -5.09
CA SER A 670 6.38 26.30 -4.25
C SER A 670 7.01 27.69 -4.21
N SER A 671 8.31 27.80 -4.49
CA SER A 671 9.01 29.09 -4.63
C SER A 671 8.62 29.85 -5.89
N ALA A 672 8.05 29.17 -6.90
CA ALA A 672 7.60 29.82 -8.11
C ALA A 672 6.35 30.69 -7.84
N PRO A 673 6.15 31.80 -8.58
CA PRO A 673 5.05 32.73 -8.30
C PRO A 673 3.66 32.10 -8.43
N ALA A 674 2.73 32.49 -7.57
CA ALA A 674 1.32 32.06 -7.64
C ALA A 674 0.66 32.44 -8.99
N ALA A 675 1.05 33.56 -9.59
CA ALA A 675 0.62 33.97 -10.93
C ALA A 675 1.03 32.97 -12.04
N LYS A 676 2.05 32.16 -11.79
CA LYS A 676 2.49 31.04 -12.63
C LYS A 676 1.97 29.69 -12.13
N ARG A 677 1.03 29.69 -11.19
CA ARG A 677 0.44 28.50 -10.55
C ARG A 677 1.49 27.60 -9.89
N HIS A 678 2.55 28.19 -9.34
CA HIS A 678 3.67 27.45 -8.74
C HIS A 678 4.30 26.40 -9.68
N VAL A 679 4.20 26.58 -10.99
CA VAL A 679 4.91 25.74 -11.97
C VAL A 679 6.37 26.14 -11.95
N ARG A 680 7.27 25.16 -12.01
CA ARG A 680 8.72 25.37 -12.06
C ARG A 680 9.06 26.28 -13.23
N GLN A 681 9.82 27.35 -12.96
CA GLN A 681 10.23 28.29 -13.98
C GLN A 681 11.54 27.82 -14.62
N ILE A 682 11.52 27.68 -15.94
CA ILE A 682 12.67 27.31 -16.76
C ILE A 682 12.97 28.52 -17.63
N ASP A 683 14.23 28.95 -17.71
CA ASP A 683 14.59 30.14 -18.48
C ASP A 683 14.58 29.85 -19.99
N ALA A 684 15.25 28.78 -20.40
CA ALA A 684 15.31 28.31 -21.77
C ALA A 684 15.36 26.78 -21.84
N VAL A 685 14.83 26.22 -22.92
CA VAL A 685 14.99 24.80 -23.26
C VAL A 685 15.85 24.70 -24.51
N VAL A 686 16.89 23.86 -24.47
CA VAL A 686 17.78 23.61 -25.60
C VAL A 686 17.37 22.30 -26.26
N PHE A 687 16.93 22.38 -27.51
CA PHE A 687 16.62 21.21 -28.32
C PHE A 687 17.92 20.46 -28.71
N PRO A 688 17.85 19.17 -29.08
CA PRO A 688 19.01 18.41 -29.55
C PRO A 688 19.71 18.99 -30.80
N SER A 689 19.10 19.94 -31.50
CA SER A 689 19.71 20.70 -32.60
C SER A 689 20.60 21.87 -32.13
N GLY A 690 20.58 22.19 -30.83
CA GLY A 690 21.21 23.38 -30.27
C GLY A 690 20.30 24.62 -30.28
N LEU A 691 19.07 24.54 -30.84
CA LEU A 691 18.11 25.63 -30.74
C LEU A 691 17.74 25.87 -29.26
N SER A 692 18.03 27.07 -28.77
CA SER A 692 17.59 27.52 -27.45
C SER A 692 16.28 28.31 -27.58
N VAL A 693 15.26 27.88 -26.84
CA VAL A 693 13.92 28.48 -26.85
C VAL A 693 13.57 29.02 -25.47
N THR A 694 13.36 30.33 -25.39
CA THR A 694 12.88 31.04 -24.19
C THR A 694 11.36 31.22 -24.17
N THR A 695 10.73 31.14 -25.35
CA THR A 695 9.27 31.24 -25.55
C THR A 695 8.55 29.94 -25.12
N GLY A 696 7.24 30.00 -24.85
CA GLY A 696 6.45 28.82 -24.45
C GLY A 696 5.94 28.79 -23.00
N GLY A 697 6.21 29.84 -22.21
CA GLY A 697 5.63 30.01 -20.87
C GLY A 697 5.86 28.81 -19.94
N ASN A 698 4.81 28.37 -19.26
CA ASN A 698 4.85 27.21 -18.35
C ASN A 698 5.02 25.87 -19.10
N SER A 699 4.77 25.79 -20.41
CA SER A 699 4.90 24.53 -21.16
C SER A 699 6.36 24.09 -21.36
N LYS A 700 7.33 24.92 -20.99
CA LYS A 700 8.74 24.54 -20.96
C LYS A 700 9.02 23.35 -20.03
N VAL A 701 8.20 23.14 -18.99
CA VAL A 701 8.32 21.94 -18.14
C VAL A 701 8.08 20.65 -18.94
N CYS A 702 7.19 20.69 -19.93
CA CYS A 702 6.89 19.58 -20.84
C CYS A 702 8.02 19.38 -21.87
N PHE A 703 8.58 20.47 -22.40
CA PHE A 703 9.57 20.42 -23.50
C PHE A 703 10.83 19.67 -23.10
N THR A 704 11.23 19.75 -21.84
CA THR A 704 12.42 19.07 -21.32
C THR A 704 12.40 17.56 -21.59
N CYS A 705 11.22 16.93 -21.56
CA CYS A 705 11.04 15.51 -21.88
C CYS A 705 10.51 15.30 -23.30
N HIS A 706 9.58 16.14 -23.76
CA HIS A 706 8.86 15.99 -25.03
C HIS A 706 9.51 16.71 -26.23
N ALA A 707 10.78 17.09 -26.13
CA ALA A 707 11.57 17.64 -27.24
C ALA A 707 12.15 16.58 -28.18
N GLY A 708 12.10 15.30 -27.80
CA GLY A 708 12.90 14.26 -28.45
C GLY A 708 14.37 14.31 -28.03
N ARG A 709 15.11 13.22 -28.27
CA ARG A 709 16.50 13.05 -27.82
C ARG A 709 17.54 13.22 -28.94
N LYS A 710 17.09 13.30 -30.19
CA LYS A 710 17.94 13.38 -31.38
C LYS A 710 17.39 14.45 -32.32
N SER A 711 18.22 14.83 -33.28
CA SER A 711 17.94 15.86 -34.27
C SER A 711 18.48 15.42 -35.63
N LYS A 712 18.19 16.21 -36.67
CA LYS A 712 18.83 16.08 -37.98
C LYS A 712 20.35 15.91 -37.88
N ALA A 713 21.02 16.71 -37.05
CA ALA A 713 22.47 16.65 -36.86
C ALA A 713 22.94 15.29 -36.30
N SER A 714 22.11 14.63 -35.48
CA SER A 714 22.42 13.29 -34.96
C SER A 714 22.44 12.25 -36.08
N VAL A 715 21.48 12.35 -37.01
CA VAL A 715 21.39 11.47 -38.19
C VAL A 715 22.52 11.75 -39.18
N ASP A 716 22.87 13.02 -39.41
CA ASP A 716 23.99 13.41 -40.27
C ASP A 716 25.33 12.91 -39.74
N ALA A 717 25.49 12.84 -38.41
CA ALA A 717 26.70 12.39 -37.74
C ALA A 717 26.79 10.85 -37.61
N ALA A 718 25.71 10.11 -37.91
CA ALA A 718 25.69 8.66 -37.75
C ALA A 718 26.61 7.98 -38.77
N VAL A 719 27.42 7.03 -38.29
CA VAL A 719 28.36 6.26 -39.11
C VAL A 719 27.98 4.78 -39.02
N PRO A 720 27.85 4.05 -40.15
CA PRO A 720 27.46 2.66 -40.11
C PRO A 720 28.59 1.78 -39.56
N ALA A 721 28.27 0.93 -38.58
CA ALA A 721 29.15 -0.11 -38.12
C ALA A 721 29.07 -1.30 -39.09
N SER A 722 30.22 -1.75 -39.62
CA SER A 722 30.27 -2.92 -40.53
C SER A 722 29.35 -2.79 -41.77
N GLY A 723 29.07 -1.57 -42.22
CA GLY A 723 28.20 -1.30 -43.38
C GLY A 723 26.69 -1.24 -43.07
N VAL A 724 26.29 -1.36 -41.80
CA VAL A 724 24.90 -1.22 -41.34
C VAL A 724 24.83 -0.09 -40.32
N TYR A 725 23.85 0.79 -40.44
CA TYR A 725 23.57 1.84 -39.46
C TYR A 725 22.84 1.24 -38.26
N ASP A 726 23.29 1.61 -37.06
CA ASP A 726 22.55 1.34 -35.83
C ASP A 726 21.47 2.40 -35.65
N PHE A 727 20.20 1.99 -35.69
CA PHE A 727 19.10 2.90 -35.47
C PHE A 727 19.01 3.40 -34.03
N GLY A 728 19.49 2.62 -33.06
CA GLY A 728 19.49 2.99 -31.64
C GLY A 728 20.30 4.26 -31.35
N ASP A 729 21.38 4.49 -32.10
CA ASP A 729 22.21 5.69 -32.00
C ASP A 729 21.49 6.97 -32.40
N VAL A 730 20.45 6.86 -33.24
CA VAL A 730 19.70 8.00 -33.76
C VAL A 730 18.22 7.98 -33.36
N ASP A 731 17.77 7.09 -32.49
CA ASP A 731 16.37 7.02 -32.08
C ASP A 731 15.90 8.37 -31.48
N PRO A 732 14.91 9.06 -32.08
CA PRO A 732 14.40 10.33 -31.58
C PRO A 732 13.72 10.22 -30.20
N HIS A 733 13.45 8.99 -29.73
CA HIS A 733 12.71 8.69 -28.52
C HIS A 733 11.22 9.11 -28.61
N LEU A 734 10.39 8.59 -27.71
CA LEU A 734 8.93 8.73 -27.81
C LEU A 734 8.43 10.14 -27.52
N LEU A 735 7.27 10.49 -28.11
CA LEU A 735 6.54 11.75 -27.91
C LEU A 735 7.37 13.03 -28.10
N PRO A 736 8.05 13.23 -29.26
CA PRO A 736 8.81 14.46 -29.56
C PRO A 736 7.89 15.63 -29.98
N ALA A 737 6.75 15.78 -29.29
CA ALA A 737 5.68 16.72 -29.64
C ALA A 737 6.15 18.17 -29.69
N ALA A 738 7.08 18.58 -28.81
CA ALA A 738 7.63 19.93 -28.83
C ALA A 738 8.48 20.16 -30.09
N ALA A 739 9.28 19.19 -30.52
CA ALA A 739 10.07 19.36 -31.74
C ALA A 739 9.20 19.38 -33.00
N ILE A 740 8.11 18.59 -33.05
CA ILE A 740 7.12 18.68 -34.12
C ILE A 740 6.44 20.05 -34.13
N LEU A 741 6.06 20.57 -32.95
CA LEU A 741 5.43 21.88 -32.80
C LEU A 741 6.32 23.02 -33.32
N TYR A 742 7.63 22.99 -33.04
CA TYR A 742 8.59 24.00 -33.54
C TYR A 742 9.07 23.71 -34.99
N GLY A 743 8.75 22.53 -35.51
CA GLY A 743 9.02 22.12 -36.88
C GLY A 743 10.48 22.32 -37.31
N PRO A 744 10.74 22.94 -38.48
CA PRO A 744 12.09 23.08 -39.03
C PRO A 744 13.02 23.96 -38.18
N GLN A 745 12.50 24.71 -37.20
CA GLN A 745 13.35 25.48 -36.29
C GLN A 745 14.05 24.56 -35.29
N ALA A 746 13.31 23.60 -34.73
CA ALA A 746 13.87 22.65 -33.77
C ALA A 746 14.72 21.57 -34.44
N GLN A 747 14.56 21.34 -35.75
CA GLN A 747 15.26 20.30 -36.52
C GLN A 747 15.19 18.93 -35.85
N GLY A 748 14.03 18.63 -35.25
CA GLY A 748 13.78 17.34 -34.61
C GLY A 748 13.54 16.24 -35.63
N GLY A 749 12.88 16.54 -36.75
CA GLY A 749 12.84 15.67 -37.92
C GLY A 749 14.14 15.74 -38.73
N TYR A 750 14.22 14.94 -39.78
CA TYR A 750 15.25 15.05 -40.79
C TYR A 750 14.71 15.80 -42.01
N GLU A 751 15.06 17.08 -42.13
CA GLU A 751 14.74 17.91 -43.28
C GLU A 751 15.67 17.63 -44.47
N TYR A 752 15.10 17.44 -45.65
CA TYR A 752 15.85 17.18 -46.88
C TYR A 752 16.27 18.50 -47.57
N SER A 753 17.48 18.50 -48.12
CA SER A 753 18.03 19.67 -48.81
C SER A 753 17.17 20.06 -50.02
N GLY A 754 16.96 21.36 -50.23
CA GLY A 754 16.14 21.90 -51.32
C GLY A 754 14.63 21.72 -51.16
N LYS A 755 14.16 21.19 -50.02
CA LYS A 755 12.73 21.08 -49.68
C LYS A 755 12.31 22.19 -48.72
N SER A 756 11.03 22.54 -48.75
CA SER A 756 10.45 23.56 -47.89
C SER A 756 9.61 22.92 -46.80
N TYR A 757 9.82 23.34 -45.56
CA TYR A 757 9.12 22.84 -44.39
C TYR A 757 8.39 24.00 -43.71
N PHE A 758 7.14 23.78 -43.32
CA PHE A 758 6.32 24.83 -42.74
C PHE A 758 6.77 25.13 -41.30
N PRO A 759 7.20 26.37 -40.98
CA PRO A 759 7.47 26.78 -39.61
C PRO A 759 6.14 26.98 -38.89
N LEU A 760 5.95 26.37 -37.71
CA LEU A 760 4.69 26.51 -37.00
C LEU A 760 4.83 27.47 -35.81
N VAL A 761 3.96 28.49 -35.83
CA VAL A 761 3.84 29.51 -34.78
C VAL A 761 2.43 29.54 -34.17
N PHE A 762 1.42 28.92 -34.81
CA PHE A 762 0.00 29.12 -34.45
C PHE A 762 -0.41 28.46 -33.12
N HIS A 763 -0.10 27.18 -32.90
CA HIS A 763 -0.42 26.48 -31.64
C HIS A 763 0.71 26.58 -30.59
N ALA A 764 1.85 27.22 -30.92
CA ALA A 764 2.89 27.54 -29.96
C ALA A 764 2.44 28.61 -28.93
N VAL A 765 1.47 29.46 -29.30
CA VAL A 765 0.90 30.53 -28.46
C VAL A 765 -0.01 29.99 -27.34
N PRO A 766 -1.02 29.12 -27.58
CA PRO A 766 -1.79 28.51 -26.51
C PRO A 766 -0.95 27.60 -25.61
N SER A 767 0.20 27.11 -26.11
CA SER A 767 1.15 26.23 -25.41
C SER A 767 0.54 24.86 -25.02
N CYS A 768 1.36 23.87 -24.65
CA CYS A 768 0.89 22.54 -24.27
C CYS A 768 -0.20 22.59 -23.18
N ALA A 769 0.03 23.38 -22.13
CA ALA A 769 -0.88 23.51 -21.00
C ALA A 769 -2.25 24.10 -21.40
N GLY A 770 -2.30 24.98 -22.41
CA GLY A 770 -3.56 25.58 -22.86
C GLY A 770 -4.56 24.58 -23.44
N CYS A 771 -4.05 23.47 -24.00
CA CYS A 771 -4.88 22.40 -24.56
C CYS A 771 -4.95 21.18 -23.62
N HIS A 772 -3.80 20.66 -23.21
CA HIS A 772 -3.73 19.43 -22.42
C HIS A 772 -4.21 19.59 -20.98
N MET A 773 -4.12 20.79 -20.41
CA MET A 773 -4.63 21.08 -19.06
C MET A 773 -5.95 21.84 -19.06
N ALA A 774 -6.60 22.02 -20.22
CA ALA A 774 -7.96 22.51 -20.25
C ALA A 774 -8.87 21.48 -19.55
N ALA A 775 -9.86 21.94 -18.77
CA ALA A 775 -10.75 21.05 -18.04
C ALA A 775 -11.50 20.10 -18.99
N GLY A 776 -11.61 18.82 -18.62
CA GLY A 776 -12.37 17.84 -19.38
C GLY A 776 -13.86 18.18 -19.44
N PRO A 777 -14.57 17.84 -20.53
CA PRO A 777 -16.00 18.06 -20.62
C PRO A 777 -16.75 17.34 -19.49
N SER A 778 -17.80 17.99 -18.95
CA SER A 778 -18.69 17.43 -17.93
C SER A 778 -18.01 16.91 -16.65
N GLY A 779 -16.82 17.43 -16.30
CA GLY A 779 -16.08 17.00 -15.12
C GLY A 779 -15.44 15.61 -15.25
N ASN A 780 -15.31 15.08 -16.47
CA ASN A 780 -14.56 13.85 -16.74
C ASN A 780 -13.10 14.05 -16.28
N ARG A 781 -12.66 13.24 -15.31
CA ARG A 781 -11.31 13.31 -14.71
C ARG A 781 -10.25 12.54 -15.50
N ASP A 782 -10.68 11.76 -16.49
CA ASP A 782 -9.79 11.08 -17.43
C ASP A 782 -9.29 12.02 -18.52
N LEU A 783 -9.92 13.18 -18.70
CA LEU A 783 -9.63 14.12 -19.78
C LEU A 783 -9.18 15.47 -19.24
N GLY A 784 -8.11 16.01 -19.83
CA GLY A 784 -7.65 17.35 -19.51
C GLY A 784 -7.12 17.51 -18.08
N GLY A 785 -7.09 18.74 -17.59
CA GLY A 785 -6.55 19.05 -16.26
C GLY A 785 -5.19 18.40 -16.01
N HIS A 786 -5.00 17.76 -14.86
CA HIS A 786 -3.78 16.98 -14.58
C HIS A 786 -3.79 15.53 -15.12
N SER A 787 -4.84 15.07 -15.80
CA SER A 787 -4.75 13.81 -16.58
C SER A 787 -3.89 14.00 -17.83
N LEU A 788 -3.85 15.23 -18.35
CA LEU A 788 -3.15 15.65 -19.57
C LEU A 788 -3.64 14.94 -20.84
N ALA A 789 -4.63 14.06 -20.71
CA ALA A 789 -5.11 13.25 -21.80
C ALA A 789 -6.10 14.02 -22.65
N MET A 790 -5.91 13.92 -23.96
CA MET A 790 -6.82 14.50 -24.95
C MET A 790 -7.95 13.54 -25.33
N THR A 791 -7.80 12.25 -24.98
CA THR A 791 -8.72 11.18 -25.38
C THR A 791 -8.96 10.19 -24.24
N ALA A 792 -10.22 9.81 -24.00
CA ALA A 792 -10.60 8.76 -23.05
C ALA A 792 -11.80 8.00 -23.64
N GLY A 793 -11.58 6.78 -24.13
CA GLY A 793 -12.59 6.08 -24.94
C GLY A 793 -12.99 6.90 -26.19
N SER A 794 -14.29 7.08 -26.38
CA SER A 794 -14.86 7.93 -27.45
C SER A 794 -14.74 9.42 -27.18
N ASP A 795 -14.51 9.82 -25.93
CA ASP A 795 -14.53 11.23 -25.54
C ASP A 795 -13.24 11.95 -25.96
N ARG A 796 -13.38 13.25 -26.22
CA ARG A 796 -12.31 14.13 -26.70
C ARG A 796 -12.30 15.41 -25.88
N ASN A 797 -11.13 15.83 -25.40
CA ASN A 797 -10.99 17.11 -24.72
C ASN A 797 -10.89 18.25 -25.75
N THR A 798 -12.03 18.79 -26.18
CA THR A 798 -12.08 19.93 -27.10
C THR A 798 -12.19 21.28 -26.40
N THR A 799 -12.24 21.30 -25.06
CA THR A 799 -12.40 22.52 -24.25
C THR A 799 -11.33 23.57 -24.58
N GLY A 800 -10.07 23.13 -24.76
CA GLY A 800 -8.96 24.02 -25.12
C GLY A 800 -9.04 24.60 -26.54
N CYS A 801 -9.86 24.01 -27.43
CA CYS A 801 -10.03 24.49 -28.80
C CYS A 801 -11.06 25.62 -28.90
N THR A 802 -12.08 25.58 -28.04
CA THR A 802 -13.26 26.46 -28.09
C THR A 802 -12.94 27.96 -28.11
N PRO A 803 -11.97 28.48 -27.31
CA PRO A 803 -11.66 29.91 -27.30
C PRO A 803 -11.23 30.48 -28.66
N CYS A 804 -10.70 29.66 -29.55
CA CYS A 804 -10.18 30.11 -30.85
C CYS A 804 -10.96 29.55 -32.05
N HIS A 805 -11.62 28.39 -31.89
CA HIS A 805 -12.29 27.69 -32.99
C HIS A 805 -13.82 27.64 -32.85
N GLY A 806 -14.40 28.16 -31.77
CA GLY A 806 -15.84 28.06 -31.52
C GLY A 806 -16.25 26.64 -31.12
N THR A 807 -17.45 26.20 -31.48
CA THR A 807 -17.93 24.87 -31.09
C THR A 807 -17.18 23.77 -31.85
N VAL A 808 -16.37 23.00 -31.12
CA VAL A 808 -15.58 21.89 -31.65
C VAL A 808 -15.96 20.59 -30.93
N THR A 809 -16.26 19.54 -31.69
CA THR A 809 -16.66 18.22 -31.15
C THR A 809 -15.59 17.13 -31.31
N ASN A 810 -14.55 17.38 -32.12
CA ASN A 810 -13.44 16.46 -32.36
C ASN A 810 -12.18 17.21 -32.84
N PHE A 811 -11.05 16.51 -33.03
CA PHE A 811 -9.78 17.12 -33.46
C PHE A 811 -9.69 17.42 -34.97
N ASN A 812 -10.66 16.97 -35.77
CA ASN A 812 -10.79 17.35 -37.18
C ASN A 812 -11.54 18.70 -37.30
N VAL A 813 -10.97 19.73 -36.68
CA VAL A 813 -11.59 21.07 -36.54
C VAL A 813 -11.97 21.69 -37.88
N LEU A 814 -11.20 21.41 -38.93
CA LEU A 814 -11.41 21.98 -40.28
C LEU A 814 -12.08 21.00 -41.26
N GLY A 815 -12.47 19.80 -40.82
CA GLY A 815 -13.11 18.81 -41.68
C GLY A 815 -12.22 18.23 -42.79
N ASN A 816 -10.90 18.34 -42.68
CA ASN A 816 -9.92 17.99 -43.71
C ASN A 816 -9.15 16.67 -43.46
N ASP A 817 -9.52 15.91 -42.42
CA ASP A 817 -8.99 14.57 -42.11
C ASP A 817 -7.45 14.47 -42.13
N ARG A 818 -6.80 15.41 -41.46
CA ARG A 818 -5.34 15.43 -41.29
C ARG A 818 -4.80 14.13 -40.68
N GLN A 819 -5.54 13.52 -39.76
CA GLN A 819 -5.13 12.28 -39.10
C GLN A 819 -5.15 11.09 -40.07
N GLY A 820 -6.23 10.94 -40.85
CA GLY A 820 -6.29 9.93 -41.92
C GLY A 820 -5.16 10.12 -42.92
N THR A 821 -4.87 11.36 -43.29
CA THR A 821 -3.81 11.60 -44.27
C THR A 821 -2.41 11.28 -43.76
N LEU A 822 -2.06 11.67 -42.53
CA LEU A 822 -0.78 11.25 -41.94
C LEU A 822 -0.67 9.72 -41.83
N THR A 823 -1.79 9.02 -41.61
CA THR A 823 -1.81 7.56 -41.61
C THR A 823 -1.51 6.99 -42.99
N SER A 824 -2.09 7.53 -44.05
CA SER A 824 -1.78 7.14 -45.43
C SER A 824 -0.32 7.37 -45.81
N LEU A 825 0.24 8.53 -45.45
CA LEU A 825 1.66 8.85 -45.71
C LEU A 825 2.62 7.95 -44.91
N ARG A 826 2.29 7.62 -43.66
CA ARG A 826 3.05 6.63 -42.88
C ARG A 826 3.00 5.26 -43.54
N ASN A 827 1.83 4.79 -43.94
CA ASN A 827 1.70 3.49 -44.61
C ASN A 827 2.50 3.44 -45.92
N LEU A 828 2.47 4.52 -46.70
CA LEU A 828 3.30 4.67 -47.89
C LEU A 828 4.79 4.54 -47.57
N LEU A 829 5.29 5.31 -46.59
CA LEU A 829 6.70 5.26 -46.19
C LEU A 829 7.11 3.89 -45.65
N ALA A 830 6.26 3.23 -44.84
CA ALA A 830 6.50 1.87 -44.36
C ALA A 830 6.63 0.88 -45.52
N ALA A 831 5.73 0.96 -46.51
CA ALA A 831 5.79 0.10 -47.69
C ALA A 831 7.06 0.36 -48.51
N THR A 832 7.45 1.63 -48.69
CA THR A 832 8.69 2.00 -49.39
C THR A 832 9.93 1.49 -48.64
N LEU A 833 10.00 1.65 -47.31
CA LEU A 833 11.09 1.13 -46.48
C LEU A 833 11.23 -0.39 -46.61
N ALA A 834 10.12 -1.12 -46.50
CA ALA A 834 10.09 -2.57 -46.66
C ALA A 834 10.54 -3.01 -48.06
N ALA A 835 10.09 -2.30 -49.11
CA ALA A 835 10.53 -2.56 -50.49
C ALA A 835 12.03 -2.31 -50.71
N LYS A 836 12.65 -1.43 -49.92
CA LYS A 836 14.10 -1.20 -49.90
C LYS A 836 14.84 -2.12 -48.93
N GLY A 837 14.18 -3.15 -48.38
CA GLY A 837 14.80 -4.18 -47.54
C GLY A 837 15.02 -3.79 -46.07
N VAL A 838 14.48 -2.65 -45.61
CA VAL A 838 14.53 -2.28 -44.18
C VAL A 838 13.53 -3.14 -43.42
N LEU A 839 13.96 -3.71 -42.29
CA LEU A 839 13.12 -4.57 -41.46
C LEU A 839 12.61 -3.76 -40.27
N VAL A 840 11.32 -3.90 -39.96
CA VAL A 840 10.78 -3.39 -38.69
C VAL A 840 11.09 -4.43 -37.63
N SER A 841 11.85 -4.04 -36.62
CA SER A 841 12.13 -4.86 -35.45
C SER A 841 11.28 -4.42 -34.26
N ASP A 842 10.96 -5.38 -33.39
CA ASP A 842 10.16 -5.17 -32.18
C ASP A 842 10.94 -5.54 -30.91
N PRO A 843 12.10 -4.90 -30.64
CA PRO A 843 12.85 -5.25 -29.45
C PRO A 843 12.11 -4.78 -28.19
N PHE A 844 11.59 -3.55 -28.13
CA PHE A 844 10.89 -3.03 -26.93
C PHE A 844 9.94 -1.84 -27.18
N VAL A 845 10.20 -1.02 -28.22
CA VAL A 845 9.41 0.20 -28.55
C VAL A 845 9.20 0.32 -30.05
N SER A 846 8.08 -0.22 -30.55
CA SER A 846 7.78 -0.23 -31.99
C SER A 846 7.49 1.18 -32.55
N PRO A 847 7.95 1.50 -33.77
CA PRO A 847 8.87 0.71 -34.59
C PRO A 847 10.33 0.94 -34.18
N TYR A 848 11.15 -0.12 -34.24
CA TYR A 848 12.59 -0.01 -34.46
C TYR A 848 12.90 -0.52 -35.87
N PHE A 849 14.09 -0.21 -36.38
CA PHE A 849 14.46 -0.55 -37.75
C PHE A 849 15.83 -1.21 -37.80
N ASP A 850 15.87 -2.38 -38.43
CA ASP A 850 17.08 -3.15 -38.67
C ASP A 850 17.38 -3.20 -40.18
N ASN A 851 18.57 -3.69 -40.53
CA ASN A 851 19.04 -3.82 -41.91
C ASN A 851 19.09 -2.48 -42.68
N ILE A 852 19.47 -1.40 -41.98
CA ILE A 852 19.67 -0.08 -42.57
C ILE A 852 21.09 -0.03 -43.15
N THR A 853 21.22 -0.12 -44.47
CA THR A 853 22.54 -0.17 -45.16
C THR A 853 22.95 1.14 -45.83
N THR A 854 22.02 2.09 -45.95
CA THR A 854 22.24 3.37 -46.64
C THR A 854 21.79 4.55 -45.79
N ALA A 855 22.41 5.71 -46.01
CA ALA A 855 21.99 6.95 -45.34
C ALA A 855 20.53 7.32 -45.68
N ALA A 856 20.05 7.01 -46.89
CA ALA A 856 18.66 7.25 -47.30
C ALA A 856 17.67 6.44 -46.44
N GLN A 857 17.96 5.14 -46.23
CA GLN A 857 17.18 4.29 -45.33
C GLN A 857 17.18 4.83 -43.90
N LEU A 858 18.33 5.29 -43.38
CA LEU A 858 18.41 5.84 -42.02
C LEU A 858 17.52 7.08 -41.84
N ARG A 859 17.62 8.05 -42.76
CA ARG A 859 16.83 9.29 -42.72
C ARG A 859 15.33 9.02 -42.78
N ALA A 860 14.93 8.10 -43.66
CA ALA A 860 13.54 7.74 -43.84
C ALA A 860 12.97 6.98 -42.63
N SER A 861 13.71 6.01 -42.08
CA SER A 861 13.37 5.33 -40.84
C SER A 861 13.26 6.30 -39.65
N TYR A 862 14.17 7.27 -39.57
CA TYR A 862 14.17 8.30 -38.53
C TYR A 862 12.89 9.14 -38.59
N ASN A 863 12.54 9.68 -39.77
CA ASN A 863 11.32 10.46 -39.94
C ASN A 863 10.04 9.64 -39.71
N TYR A 864 10.02 8.37 -40.11
CA TYR A 864 8.92 7.47 -39.78
C TYR A 864 8.73 7.38 -38.26
N LYS A 865 9.82 7.10 -37.53
CA LYS A 865 9.80 6.98 -36.06
C LYS A 865 9.39 8.30 -35.41
N PHE A 866 10.01 9.41 -35.82
CA PHE A 866 9.78 10.73 -35.26
C PHE A 866 8.30 11.13 -35.34
N VAL A 867 7.68 11.01 -36.52
CA VAL A 867 6.25 11.35 -36.71
C VAL A 867 5.33 10.33 -36.03
N SER A 868 5.66 9.04 -36.08
CA SER A 868 4.83 8.00 -35.45
C SER A 868 4.84 8.05 -33.94
N SER A 869 5.90 8.63 -33.35
CA SER A 869 6.05 8.77 -31.90
C SER A 869 5.21 9.89 -31.31
N ASP A 870 4.56 10.73 -32.12
CA ASP A 870 3.61 11.76 -31.67
C ASP A 870 2.20 11.51 -32.25
N PRO A 871 1.29 10.89 -31.48
CA PRO A 871 -0.10 10.69 -31.89
C PRO A 871 -0.83 12.01 -32.21
N GLY A 872 -0.37 13.14 -31.64
CA GLY A 872 -0.91 14.47 -31.84
C GLY A 872 -0.32 15.23 -33.03
N ALA A 873 0.57 14.64 -33.83
CA ALA A 873 1.27 15.34 -34.92
C ALA A 873 0.33 16.04 -35.92
N HIS A 874 -0.87 15.49 -36.13
CA HIS A 874 -1.92 16.05 -36.99
C HIS A 874 -2.56 17.34 -36.43
N VAL A 875 -2.39 17.62 -35.15
CA VAL A 875 -2.79 18.87 -34.47
C VAL A 875 -1.57 19.77 -34.23
N HIS A 876 -0.47 19.20 -33.74
CA HIS A 876 0.73 19.95 -33.39
C HIS A 876 1.32 20.65 -34.60
N ASN A 877 1.68 19.93 -35.66
CA ASN A 877 2.20 20.53 -36.89
C ASN A 877 2.05 19.59 -38.10
N TRP A 878 0.83 19.51 -38.61
CA TRP A 878 0.48 18.53 -39.64
C TRP A 878 1.24 18.73 -40.95
N TRP A 879 1.46 19.98 -41.38
CA TRP A 879 2.19 20.29 -42.62
C TRP A 879 3.63 19.78 -42.56
N TYR A 880 4.32 20.03 -41.44
CA TYR A 880 5.69 19.57 -41.24
C TYR A 880 5.76 18.04 -41.19
N ALA A 881 4.93 17.41 -40.37
CA ALA A 881 4.89 15.96 -40.23
C ALA A 881 4.60 15.26 -41.58
N ALA A 882 3.65 15.78 -42.35
CA ALA A 882 3.31 15.22 -43.64
C ALA A 882 4.43 15.40 -44.68
N GLN A 883 5.06 16.58 -44.73
CA GLN A 883 6.15 16.86 -45.64
C GLN A 883 7.36 15.96 -45.36
N LEU A 884 7.71 15.73 -44.09
CA LEU A 884 8.76 14.79 -43.70
C LEU A 884 8.50 13.37 -44.20
N LEU A 885 7.27 12.86 -44.00
CA LEU A 885 6.90 11.52 -44.45
C LEU A 885 6.96 11.37 -45.97
N TYR A 886 6.39 12.35 -46.69
CA TYR A 886 6.39 12.34 -48.15
C TYR A 886 7.81 12.42 -48.72
N ASP A 887 8.62 13.38 -48.27
CA ASP A 887 9.99 13.54 -48.79
C ASP A 887 10.86 12.33 -48.45
N SER A 888 10.62 11.67 -47.32
CA SER A 888 11.32 10.43 -46.98
C SER A 888 10.99 9.29 -47.94
N ALA A 889 9.72 9.14 -48.31
CA ALA A 889 9.32 8.14 -49.29
C ALA A 889 9.90 8.46 -50.67
N ASN A 890 9.91 9.75 -51.05
CA ASN A 890 10.46 10.22 -52.31
C ASN A 890 12.00 10.14 -52.38
N ASP A 891 12.74 10.28 -51.26
CA ASP A 891 14.21 10.07 -51.22
C ASP A 891 14.58 8.60 -51.44
N LEU A 892 13.77 7.68 -50.90
CA LEU A 892 13.95 6.25 -51.12
C LEU A 892 13.54 5.81 -52.52
N ASP A 893 12.48 6.42 -53.06
CA ASP A 893 11.93 6.09 -54.36
C ASP A 893 11.21 7.30 -55.00
N ASN A 894 11.83 7.89 -56.01
CA ASN A 894 11.31 9.08 -56.69
C ASN A 894 10.09 8.81 -57.59
N THR A 895 9.66 7.55 -57.70
CA THR A 895 8.42 7.17 -58.41
C THR A 895 7.19 7.17 -57.51
N VAL A 896 7.39 7.37 -56.20
CA VAL A 896 6.30 7.45 -55.22
C VAL A 896 5.42 8.67 -55.51
N ASP A 897 4.18 8.38 -55.88
CA ASP A 897 3.13 9.38 -56.02
C ASP A 897 2.17 9.33 -54.82
N PHE A 898 1.73 10.50 -54.37
CA PHE A 898 0.69 10.63 -53.35
C PHE A 898 -0.50 11.34 -53.99
N PRO A 899 -1.56 10.61 -54.38
CA PRO A 899 -2.72 11.18 -55.04
C PRO A 899 -3.30 12.35 -54.24
N GLY A 900 -3.46 13.50 -54.89
CA GLY A 900 -3.94 14.73 -54.24
C GLY A 900 -2.87 15.58 -53.56
N LYS A 901 -1.56 15.31 -53.76
CA LYS A 901 -0.46 16.14 -53.22
C LYS A 901 -0.65 17.66 -53.43
N ALA A 902 -1.15 18.08 -54.58
CA ALA A 902 -1.36 19.50 -54.89
C ALA A 902 -2.57 20.13 -54.15
N ASP A 903 -3.53 19.33 -53.72
CA ASP A 903 -4.67 19.77 -52.89
C ASP A 903 -4.36 19.60 -51.40
N PHE A 904 -3.41 18.72 -51.09
CA PHE A 904 -2.91 18.39 -49.76
C PHE A 904 -2.04 19.49 -49.13
N PHE A 905 -1.30 20.27 -49.93
CA PHE A 905 -0.47 21.39 -49.42
C PHE A 905 -1.12 22.76 -49.61
N ARG A 906 -2.40 22.82 -50.00
CA ARG A 906 -3.17 24.07 -50.12
C ARG A 906 -3.82 24.51 -48.80
#